data_AF-A0A9W8MRI5-F1
#
_entry.id   AF-A0A9W8MRI5-F1
#
_cell.length_a   1.000
_cell.length_b   1.000
_cell.length_c   1.000
_cell.angle_alpha   90.00
_cell.angle_beta   90.00
_cell.angle_gamma   90.00
#
_symmetry.space_group_name_H-M   'P 1'
#
loop_
_entity.id
_entity.type
_entity.pdbx_description
1 polymer ?
#
loop_
_entity_poly.entity_id
_entity_poly.type
_entity_poly.pdbx_seq_one_letter_code
_entity_poly.pdbx_strand_id
1 'polypeptide(L)'
;MTHTRIWRYPPKSNDIDDNDDLVELTTDMGLVFTLESLHEVDIRNDELLSFPDSFIDALGEAQQDGCDEDEGKSDREKKKERDNSVNLEESPVATGSQLSGVSAQVLSCSLKRTSPMPDGEDSDGYATDKERKKKKLSQAASCPRRAYTSAAQCRLILENDDSVLAKSVTEKSVKCKGCRGVIKLSNKPGKHYELANWQKHKEKCSQLTGKIKIRASAVQTKGGSVSYISKTINSTPSISTFFKPGPIVHLTPHVNIPQQEQLKMCRHLYGEKYQEYISLTHTRQYGGVSPTLIARITRTLFPYKGFVEDADLTSKIGATSKAKIVDALKAAGNTASTQVPADGTLKASARHWTASERQRFQAVLRQCSRWEVDYTNSFIRSTHCEVNTANLDEICDACQKLSKDKSLLHAIRKKTREANLSPDERQGILERCSKYALNNHLRLFETQQLQDKLSDPVLFDIYESLKTGQPEDCFLLLHKQAKNGQLKDFACFLDICEVLTDRVRRDFSENKKLKYGICYSRSYLDFMIAMRGYGQNSNRQYEILAAELCAPSVRHLRTLVTKSSDALQNPYLIFENVTRVKRYIDSVKYGGPVFVGSDCTKVRKRLNFSAQHGSHILGMTLDLADVEVDSVEDIDEIVERTVRKKAHATQVRAILTRIPLPNCPPLVIALLPNSGKENAEDIHGHHLKLQAMAAQLKLPLIAFAADGAAVELAAQYLMDHTQSDQPPLTYDYPLYGIHLQAPVFSDTGPLISITDPSHAVKTARNQAQYGTHTASLGAGHLINQSLVDLYLVEGSGLVIRDVENVDKQDDGAARRCQR
;
A
#
# COMPACT_ATOMS: atom_id res chain seq x y z
N MET A 1 -50.81 6.47 4.46
CA MET A 1 -50.20 5.22 3.97
C MET A 1 -48.69 5.42 3.88
N THR A 2 -47.98 4.99 4.91
CA THR A 2 -46.53 4.79 4.88
C THR A 2 -46.23 3.46 4.22
N HIS A 3 -45.26 3.41 3.29
CA HIS A 3 -44.72 2.14 2.79
C HIS A 3 -43.22 2.06 3.00
N THR A 4 -42.87 1.86 4.26
CA THR A 4 -41.62 1.19 4.64
C THR A 4 -41.61 -0.20 4.01
N ARG A 5 -40.58 -0.56 3.24
CA ARG A 5 -40.31 -1.96 2.88
C ARG A 5 -39.09 -2.46 3.63
N ILE A 6 -39.38 -3.07 4.77
CA ILE A 6 -38.43 -3.86 5.55
C ILE A 6 -38.30 -5.22 4.85
N TRP A 7 -37.08 -5.64 4.53
CA TRP A 7 -36.77 -7.06 4.29
C TRP A 7 -36.20 -7.65 5.58
N ARG A 8 -36.98 -8.52 6.24
CA ARG A 8 -36.50 -9.36 7.34
C ARG A 8 -35.98 -10.67 6.76
N TYR A 9 -34.80 -11.11 7.18
CA TYR A 9 -34.45 -12.53 7.11
C TYR A 9 -35.03 -13.27 8.34
N PRO A 10 -35.46 -14.54 8.21
CA PRO A 10 -35.99 -15.32 9.31
C PRO A 10 -34.86 -15.95 10.16
N PRO A 11 -35.11 -16.27 11.44
CA PRO A 11 -34.19 -17.06 12.24
C PRO A 11 -34.30 -18.55 11.89
N LYS A 12 -33.19 -19.28 11.95
CA LYS A 12 -33.19 -20.74 12.07
C LYS A 12 -32.20 -21.20 13.14
N SER A 13 -32.69 -22.19 13.87
CA SER A 13 -32.13 -22.99 14.96
C SER A 13 -30.66 -23.43 14.83
N ASN A 14 -30.05 -23.61 16.01
CA ASN A 14 -28.88 -24.45 16.22
C ASN A 14 -29.10 -25.86 15.61
N ASP A 15 -28.05 -26.44 15.01
CA ASP A 15 -27.38 -27.64 15.52
C ASP A 15 -26.12 -27.95 14.67
N ILE A 16 -24.97 -27.97 15.36
CA ILE A 16 -23.76 -28.79 15.16
C ILE A 16 -23.27 -29.06 13.71
N ASP A 17 -22.14 -28.44 13.32
CA ASP A 17 -20.84 -29.14 13.21
C ASP A 17 -19.69 -28.13 13.01
N ASP A 18 -18.57 -28.32 13.70
CA ASP A 18 -17.40 -27.42 13.67
C ASP A 18 -16.52 -27.66 12.43
N ASN A 19 -16.32 -26.63 11.59
CA ASN A 19 -15.13 -26.40 10.73
C ASN A 19 -15.28 -25.07 9.96
N ASP A 20 -14.78 -23.97 10.53
CA ASP A 20 -14.69 -22.67 9.84
C ASP A 20 -13.26 -22.44 9.30
N ASP A 21 -13.13 -22.39 7.97
CA ASP A 21 -11.91 -21.98 7.28
C ASP A 21 -11.64 -20.48 7.50
N LEU A 22 -10.59 -20.16 8.26
CA LEU A 22 -10.09 -18.79 8.42
C LEU A 22 -9.42 -18.30 7.13
N VAL A 23 -10.19 -17.59 6.29
CA VAL A 23 -9.65 -16.84 5.15
C VAL A 23 -9.00 -15.54 5.66
N GLU A 24 -7.69 -15.57 5.86
CA GLU A 24 -6.89 -14.38 6.15
C GLU A 24 -6.91 -13.40 4.97
N LEU A 25 -7.58 -12.26 5.15
CA LEU A 25 -7.48 -11.11 4.24
C LEU A 25 -6.36 -10.17 4.71
N THR A 26 -5.12 -10.54 4.38
CA THR A 26 -3.95 -9.66 4.54
C THR A 26 -4.16 -8.37 3.72
N THR A 27 -4.13 -7.22 4.39
CA THR A 27 -4.19 -5.91 3.72
C THR A 27 -2.84 -5.22 3.83
N ASP A 28 -2.09 -5.19 2.73
CA ASP A 28 -0.90 -4.36 2.59
C ASP A 28 -1.25 -2.88 2.80
N MET A 29 -0.44 -2.19 3.60
CA MET A 29 -0.22 -0.73 3.56
C MET A 29 0.94 -0.38 4.50
N GLY A 30 2.14 -0.26 3.94
CA GLY A 30 3.36 0.09 4.67
C GLY A 30 4.42 0.63 3.72
N LEU A 31 4.42 1.95 3.51
CA LEU A 31 5.47 2.66 2.77
C LEU A 31 6.81 2.52 3.50
N VAL A 32 7.68 1.64 3.01
CA VAL A 32 9.06 1.49 3.46
C VAL A 32 9.98 2.03 2.37
N PHE A 33 10.57 3.20 2.62
CA PHE A 33 11.75 3.65 1.88
C PHE A 33 12.90 2.69 2.21
N THR A 34 13.36 1.92 1.22
CA THR A 34 14.53 1.05 1.38
C THR A 34 15.83 1.87 1.26
N LEU A 35 16.70 1.74 2.25
CA LEU A 35 18.00 2.42 2.36
C LEU A 35 19.09 1.79 1.45
N GLU A 36 18.69 1.11 0.36
CA GLU A 36 19.60 0.31 -0.48
C GLU A 36 20.22 1.09 -1.65
N SER A 37 19.83 2.34 -1.91
CA SER A 37 20.24 3.12 -3.10
C SER A 37 21.32 4.19 -2.88
N LEU A 38 21.95 4.26 -1.69
CA LEU A 38 22.97 5.29 -1.37
C LEU A 38 24.35 4.73 -0.96
N HIS A 39 24.59 3.42 -1.10
CA HIS A 39 25.87 2.80 -0.73
C HIS A 39 26.88 2.65 -1.88
N GLU A 40 26.89 3.58 -2.84
CA GLU A 40 27.97 3.75 -3.83
C GLU A 40 28.37 5.23 -4.01
N VAL A 41 28.80 5.87 -2.92
CA VAL A 41 29.71 7.04 -3.00
C VAL A 41 30.86 6.84 -2.00
N ASP A 42 32.05 6.56 -2.53
CA ASP A 42 33.29 6.33 -1.77
C ASP A 42 33.88 7.66 -1.28
N ILE A 43 33.37 8.17 -0.15
CA ILE A 43 34.01 9.30 0.56
C ILE A 43 35.04 8.73 1.53
N ARG A 44 36.31 8.80 1.13
CA ARG A 44 37.46 8.44 1.96
C ARG A 44 37.59 9.39 3.14
N ASN A 45 37.27 8.91 4.33
CA ASN A 45 37.53 9.59 5.60
C ASN A 45 38.95 9.27 6.10
N ASP A 46 39.96 9.75 5.39
CA ASP A 46 41.34 9.86 5.88
C ASP A 46 41.83 11.30 5.65
N GLU A 47 42.55 11.85 6.64
CA GLU A 47 43.12 13.21 6.68
C GLU A 47 42.12 14.40 6.77
N LEU A 48 41.65 14.73 7.98
CA LEU A 48 41.47 16.13 8.46
C LEU A 48 41.06 16.22 9.95
N LEU A 49 41.93 15.79 10.87
CA LEU A 49 41.85 16.17 12.29
C LEU A 49 43.24 16.43 12.87
N SER A 50 43.71 17.67 12.71
CA SER A 50 44.84 18.21 13.48
C SER A 50 44.59 19.69 13.76
N PHE A 51 44.09 20.00 14.95
CA PHE A 51 44.13 21.34 15.54
C PHE A 51 44.66 21.26 16.98
N PRO A 52 45.35 22.30 17.49
CA PRO A 52 46.22 22.15 18.65
C PRO A 52 45.52 22.35 19.99
N ASP A 53 46.11 21.79 21.04
CA ASP A 53 45.72 22.02 22.44
C ASP A 53 45.98 23.47 22.88
N SER A 54 44.93 24.28 22.98
CA SER A 54 44.88 25.42 23.91
C SER A 54 43.46 25.96 24.06
N PHE A 55 42.73 25.55 25.11
CA PHE A 55 41.88 26.39 25.98
C PHE A 55 41.11 25.50 26.99
N ILE A 56 41.83 25.03 28.02
CA ILE A 56 41.24 24.70 29.32
C ILE A 56 41.94 25.60 30.33
N ASP A 57 41.22 26.58 30.87
CA ASP A 57 41.39 27.12 32.23
C ASP A 57 40.32 28.19 32.52
N ALA A 58 39.92 28.28 33.80
CA ALA A 58 38.74 28.98 34.40
C ALA A 58 37.48 28.08 34.46
N LEU A 59 37.16 27.37 35.56
CA LEU A 59 36.89 27.84 36.95
C LEU A 59 35.87 29.00 36.97
N GLY A 60 34.81 29.01 37.79
CA GLY A 60 34.39 28.10 38.87
C GLY A 60 33.67 28.93 39.96
N GLU A 61 32.82 28.30 40.79
CA GLU A 61 32.11 28.90 41.95
C GLU A 61 31.03 29.96 41.58
N ALA A 62 29.96 30.27 42.33
CA ALA A 62 29.38 29.84 43.62
C ALA A 62 27.81 29.82 43.43
N GLN A 63 26.96 28.97 44.02
CA GLN A 63 26.65 28.64 45.42
C GLN A 63 25.64 29.61 46.13
N GLN A 64 24.42 29.09 46.33
CA GLN A 64 23.44 29.33 47.43
C GLN A 64 22.70 30.69 47.61
N ASP A 65 21.68 30.60 48.49
CA ASP A 65 20.69 31.57 48.96
C ASP A 65 19.53 31.93 48.00
N GLY A 66 18.27 32.10 48.45
CA GLY A 66 17.72 31.88 49.78
C GLY A 66 16.39 32.65 49.99
N CYS A 67 15.36 31.93 50.48
CA CYS A 67 14.24 32.43 51.29
C CYS A 67 13.23 33.51 50.81
N ASP A 68 11.96 33.15 51.05
CA ASP A 68 10.88 33.93 51.66
C ASP A 68 9.83 34.73 50.84
N GLU A 69 8.69 34.84 51.51
CA GLU A 69 7.36 35.27 51.08
C GLU A 69 7.22 36.80 51.12
N ASP A 70 6.25 37.38 50.41
CA ASP A 70 5.31 38.30 51.07
C ASP A 70 4.05 38.64 50.25
N GLU A 71 2.97 38.97 50.96
CA GLU A 71 1.71 39.50 50.40
C GLU A 71 1.78 41.02 50.17
N GLY A 72 0.96 41.58 49.24
CA GLY A 72 0.89 43.04 49.09
C GLY A 72 -0.17 43.57 48.12
N LYS A 73 -1.35 43.94 48.63
CA LYS A 73 -2.35 44.77 47.90
C LYS A 73 -1.97 46.26 47.98
N SER A 74 -2.28 47.05 46.94
CA SER A 74 -3.28 48.16 47.04
C SER A 74 -3.28 49.12 45.83
N ASP A 75 -4.50 49.44 45.37
CA ASP A 75 -5.02 50.76 44.96
C ASP A 75 -4.27 51.67 43.94
N ARG A 76 -4.99 52.08 42.87
CA ARG A 76 -5.61 53.44 42.79
C ARG A 76 -6.44 53.74 41.52
N GLU A 77 -7.67 54.21 41.77
CA GLU A 77 -8.36 55.39 41.19
C GLU A 77 -8.71 55.46 39.67
N LYS A 78 -10.00 55.31 39.30
CA LYS A 78 -11.10 56.32 39.22
C LYS A 78 -11.12 57.20 37.94
N LYS A 79 -12.20 57.09 37.15
CA LYS A 79 -13.22 58.17 37.05
C LYS A 79 -14.48 57.80 36.22
N LYS A 80 -15.66 58.06 36.83
CA LYS A 80 -16.95 58.55 36.29
C LYS A 80 -17.54 57.86 35.04
N GLU A 81 -18.72 57.22 35.06
CA GLU A 81 -19.99 57.46 35.78
C GLU A 81 -20.74 58.73 35.31
N ARG A 82 -21.88 58.53 34.64
CA ARG A 82 -23.15 59.20 34.97
C ARG A 82 -24.37 58.47 34.40
N ASP A 83 -25.33 58.22 35.26
CA ASP A 83 -26.61 57.57 34.99
C ASP A 83 -27.63 58.52 34.32
N ASN A 84 -28.72 57.94 33.78
CA ASN A 84 -30.00 58.03 34.50
C ASN A 84 -31.04 57.01 34.02
N SER A 85 -31.81 56.51 35.00
CA SER A 85 -32.87 55.51 34.92
C SER A 85 -34.27 56.10 34.69
N VAL A 86 -35.20 55.31 34.14
CA VAL A 86 -36.62 55.27 34.54
C VAL A 86 -37.12 53.81 34.47
N ASN A 87 -38.04 53.43 35.38
CA ASN A 87 -38.58 52.08 35.62
C ASN A 87 -39.98 51.84 35.00
N LEU A 88 -40.53 50.63 35.26
CA LEU A 88 -41.93 50.17 35.13
C LEU A 88 -42.32 49.70 33.70
N GLU A 89 -43.12 48.65 33.48
CA GLU A 89 -44.07 47.96 34.39
C GLU A 89 -44.27 46.46 34.05
N GLU A 90 -45.20 45.83 34.76
CA GLU A 90 -45.44 44.43 35.10
C GLU A 90 -45.99 43.46 34.00
N SER A 91 -46.16 42.18 34.37
CA SER A 91 -46.73 41.06 33.56
C SER A 91 -48.26 40.93 33.71
N PRO A 92 -49.02 40.09 32.95
CA PRO A 92 -49.13 38.64 33.30
C PRO A 92 -49.58 37.59 32.21
N VAL A 93 -49.02 36.37 32.29
CA VAL A 93 -49.63 35.01 32.42
C VAL A 93 -50.92 34.54 31.66
N ALA A 94 -50.81 33.34 31.03
CA ALA A 94 -51.83 32.32 30.63
C ALA A 94 -52.83 32.65 29.48
N THR A 95 -53.43 31.73 28.69
CA THR A 95 -53.62 30.25 28.64
C THR A 95 -53.36 29.72 27.17
N GLY A 96 -53.58 28.47 26.70
CA GLY A 96 -53.85 27.14 27.29
C GLY A 96 -54.72 26.19 26.40
N SER A 97 -54.41 24.87 26.35
CA SER A 97 -55.16 23.76 25.68
C SER A 97 -55.18 23.76 24.11
N GLN A 98 -55.55 22.71 23.34
CA GLN A 98 -55.53 21.22 23.49
C GLN A 98 -55.70 20.51 22.10
N LEU A 99 -55.06 19.35 21.94
CA LEU A 99 -55.37 18.11 21.16
C LEU A 99 -56.33 18.02 19.93
N SER A 100 -56.03 17.01 19.09
CA SER A 100 -56.85 16.35 18.02
C SER A 100 -56.96 17.10 16.67
N GLY A 101 -57.19 16.46 15.51
CA GLY A 101 -57.37 15.04 15.13
C GLY A 101 -58.14 14.92 13.79
N VAL A 102 -58.18 13.73 13.15
CA VAL A 102 -58.89 13.42 11.86
C VAL A 102 -58.19 14.02 10.60
N SER A 103 -57.87 13.39 9.46
CA SER A 103 -58.22 12.14 8.71
C SER A 103 -59.12 12.36 7.46
N ALA A 104 -59.05 11.42 6.49
CA ALA A 104 -59.76 11.36 5.17
C ALA A 104 -59.27 12.35 4.07
N GLN A 105 -58.75 11.92 2.90
CA GLN A 105 -59.35 11.22 1.72
C GLN A 105 -60.18 12.16 0.80
N VAL A 106 -60.25 12.11 -0.54
CA VAL A 106 -59.61 11.39 -1.67
C VAL A 106 -60.36 11.86 -2.97
N LEU A 107 -59.66 12.16 -4.08
CA LEU A 107 -60.20 12.36 -5.47
C LEU A 107 -61.21 13.54 -5.68
N SER A 108 -61.50 14.07 -6.89
CA SER A 108 -61.40 13.56 -8.27
C SER A 108 -61.40 14.66 -9.38
N CYS A 109 -61.09 14.25 -10.63
CA CYS A 109 -61.60 14.77 -11.92
C CYS A 109 -61.23 16.16 -12.49
N SER A 110 -60.27 16.14 -13.45
CA SER A 110 -60.44 16.44 -14.89
C SER A 110 -61.49 17.44 -15.41
N LEU A 111 -61.07 18.36 -16.30
CA LEU A 111 -61.68 18.59 -17.64
C LEU A 111 -60.77 19.42 -18.59
N LYS A 112 -61.16 19.56 -19.87
CA LYS A 112 -60.35 20.07 -21.01
C LYS A 112 -61.07 21.16 -21.83
N ARG A 113 -60.27 21.99 -22.53
CA ARG A 113 -60.63 22.97 -23.61
C ARG A 113 -61.39 24.23 -23.13
N THR A 114 -61.36 25.39 -23.79
CA THR A 114 -61.14 25.79 -25.22
C THR A 114 -60.31 27.09 -25.42
N SER A 115 -59.77 27.31 -26.64
CA SER A 115 -59.16 28.58 -27.17
C SER A 115 -60.24 29.62 -27.60
N PRO A 116 -59.96 30.89 -28.05
CA PRO A 116 -59.13 31.24 -29.26
C PRO A 116 -58.43 32.66 -29.42
N MET A 117 -57.32 32.72 -30.20
CA MET A 117 -56.83 33.82 -31.11
C MET A 117 -56.51 35.26 -30.56
N PRO A 118 -55.84 36.19 -31.30
CA PRO A 118 -54.97 36.11 -32.51
C PRO A 118 -53.60 36.86 -32.48
N ASP A 119 -52.72 36.47 -33.41
CA ASP A 119 -51.76 37.21 -34.29
C ASP A 119 -50.68 38.22 -33.79
N GLY A 120 -49.47 38.07 -34.37
CA GLY A 120 -48.30 38.96 -34.28
C GLY A 120 -47.00 38.24 -34.71
N GLU A 121 -46.34 38.71 -35.78
CA GLU A 121 -45.31 37.96 -36.52
C GLU A 121 -43.87 38.13 -35.98
N ASP A 122 -43.05 37.06 -36.00
CA ASP A 122 -41.72 37.09 -36.65
C ASP A 122 -41.10 35.68 -36.86
N SER A 123 -40.15 35.58 -37.80
CA SER A 123 -39.63 34.31 -38.38
C SER A 123 -38.51 33.61 -37.60
N ASP A 124 -38.57 32.27 -37.50
CA ASP A 124 -37.50 31.34 -37.94
C ASP A 124 -37.80 29.87 -37.57
N GLY A 125 -38.48 29.16 -38.48
CA GLY A 125 -39.12 27.87 -38.20
C GLY A 125 -38.25 26.62 -38.31
N TYR A 126 -37.88 26.00 -37.18
CA TYR A 126 -37.43 24.60 -37.14
C TYR A 126 -38.63 23.63 -37.32
N ALA A 127 -38.66 22.91 -38.44
CA ALA A 127 -39.72 21.94 -38.74
C ALA A 127 -39.81 20.80 -37.70
N THR A 128 -40.99 20.60 -37.11
CA THR A 128 -41.19 19.61 -36.05
C THR A 128 -41.24 18.17 -36.56
N ASP A 129 -40.86 17.20 -35.71
CA ASP A 129 -40.69 15.78 -36.08
C ASP A 129 -41.92 15.09 -36.71
N LYS A 130 -43.12 15.67 -36.56
CA LYS A 130 -44.35 15.17 -37.18
C LYS A 130 -44.34 15.35 -38.71
N GLU A 131 -43.75 16.44 -39.21
CA GLU A 131 -43.67 16.71 -40.65
C GLU A 131 -42.63 15.81 -41.34
N ARG A 132 -41.48 15.58 -40.68
CA ARG A 132 -40.47 14.61 -41.13
C ARG A 132 -41.04 13.19 -41.27
N LYS A 133 -41.99 12.79 -40.42
CA LYS A 133 -42.68 11.49 -40.54
C LYS A 133 -43.64 11.45 -41.74
N LYS A 134 -44.42 12.50 -42.01
CA LYS A 134 -45.29 12.56 -43.20
C LYS A 134 -44.48 12.54 -44.51
N LYS A 135 -43.38 13.30 -44.60
CA LYS A 135 -42.54 13.39 -45.81
C LYS A 135 -41.79 12.08 -46.14
N LYS A 136 -41.50 11.24 -45.13
CA LYS A 136 -40.94 9.88 -45.34
C LYS A 136 -41.98 8.85 -45.81
N LEU A 137 -43.26 9.03 -45.49
CA LEU A 137 -44.32 8.12 -45.92
C LEU A 137 -44.71 8.33 -47.39
N SER A 138 -44.67 9.57 -47.91
CA SER A 138 -44.95 9.83 -49.33
C SER A 138 -43.85 9.34 -50.27
N GLN A 139 -42.57 9.45 -49.88
CA GLN A 139 -41.45 8.94 -50.70
C GLN A 139 -41.38 7.41 -50.79
N ALA A 140 -41.99 6.67 -49.85
CA ALA A 140 -42.02 5.20 -49.89
C ALA A 140 -43.05 4.66 -50.91
N ALA A 141 -43.99 5.49 -51.37
CA ALA A 141 -45.08 5.08 -52.26
C ALA A 141 -44.74 5.19 -53.76
N SER A 142 -43.65 5.86 -54.14
CA SER A 142 -43.33 6.18 -55.54
C SER A 142 -42.20 5.34 -56.17
N CYS A 143 -41.67 4.33 -55.47
CA CYS A 143 -40.63 3.46 -56.02
C CYS A 143 -41.21 2.21 -56.73
N PRO A 144 -40.80 1.88 -57.97
CA PRO A 144 -41.20 0.63 -58.62
C PRO A 144 -40.70 -0.58 -57.83
N ARG A 145 -41.58 -1.57 -57.60
CA ARG A 145 -41.23 -2.80 -56.86
C ARG A 145 -40.22 -3.62 -57.67
N ARG A 146 -39.02 -3.82 -57.13
CA ARG A 146 -38.05 -4.80 -57.65
C ARG A 146 -38.66 -6.20 -57.64
N ALA A 147 -38.39 -6.98 -58.69
CA ALA A 147 -38.79 -8.38 -58.77
C ALA A 147 -38.27 -9.18 -57.56
N TYR A 148 -39.12 -10.03 -56.99
CA TYR A 148 -38.81 -10.77 -55.77
C TYR A 148 -37.99 -12.03 -56.08
N THR A 149 -36.70 -11.99 -55.78
CA THR A 149 -35.80 -13.16 -55.90
C THR A 149 -36.15 -14.19 -54.82
N SER A 150 -36.36 -15.46 -55.21
CA SER A 150 -36.78 -16.51 -54.26
C SER A 150 -35.65 -16.92 -53.31
N ALA A 151 -35.98 -17.45 -52.13
CA ALA A 151 -34.98 -17.87 -51.14
C ALA A 151 -34.04 -18.97 -51.68
N ALA A 152 -34.55 -19.88 -52.53
CA ALA A 152 -33.73 -20.90 -53.19
C ALA A 152 -32.73 -20.27 -54.19
N GLN A 153 -33.16 -19.27 -54.95
CA GLN A 153 -32.30 -18.55 -55.89
C GLN A 153 -31.23 -17.71 -55.15
N CYS A 154 -31.59 -17.07 -54.04
CA CYS A 154 -30.64 -16.37 -53.17
C CYS A 154 -29.61 -17.33 -52.53
N ARG A 155 -30.01 -18.53 -52.12
CA ARG A 155 -29.10 -19.57 -51.64
C ARG A 155 -28.09 -19.97 -52.73
N LEU A 156 -28.57 -20.24 -53.95
CA LEU A 156 -27.74 -20.66 -55.08
C LEU A 156 -26.75 -19.56 -55.51
N ILE A 157 -27.12 -18.28 -55.37
CA ILE A 157 -26.21 -17.14 -55.54
C ILE A 157 -25.10 -17.11 -54.47
N LEU A 158 -25.37 -17.50 -53.22
CA LEU A 158 -24.36 -17.54 -52.15
C LEU A 158 -23.45 -18.76 -52.25
N GLU A 159 -23.98 -19.91 -52.69
CA GLU A 159 -23.21 -21.14 -52.86
C GLU A 159 -22.24 -21.05 -54.07
N ASN A 160 -22.59 -20.23 -55.08
CA ASN A 160 -21.76 -19.96 -56.26
C ASN A 160 -20.93 -18.66 -56.19
N ASP A 161 -20.88 -17.96 -55.06
CA ASP A 161 -20.03 -16.77 -54.90
C ASP A 161 -18.60 -17.16 -54.47
N ASP A 162 -17.61 -16.99 -55.35
CA ASP A 162 -16.19 -17.28 -55.11
C ASP A 162 -15.59 -16.60 -53.87
N SER A 163 -16.24 -15.56 -53.33
CA SER A 163 -15.86 -14.84 -52.11
C SER A 163 -16.41 -15.47 -50.82
N VAL A 164 -17.30 -16.45 -50.92
CA VAL A 164 -17.80 -17.27 -49.82
C VAL A 164 -16.89 -18.49 -49.64
N LEU A 165 -16.68 -18.91 -48.40
CA LEU A 165 -15.93 -20.14 -48.12
C LEU A 165 -16.80 -21.36 -48.47
N ALA A 166 -16.26 -22.30 -49.25
CA ALA A 166 -16.99 -23.48 -49.69
C ALA A 166 -17.63 -24.24 -48.51
N LYS A 167 -18.86 -24.74 -48.71
CA LYS A 167 -19.68 -25.44 -47.69
C LYS A 167 -19.99 -24.63 -46.42
N SER A 168 -19.87 -23.28 -46.44
CA SER A 168 -20.13 -22.42 -45.27
C SER A 168 -21.48 -21.68 -45.27
N VAL A 169 -22.31 -21.88 -46.30
CA VAL A 169 -23.63 -21.23 -46.42
C VAL A 169 -24.63 -21.93 -45.51
N THR A 170 -25.23 -21.18 -44.58
CA THR A 170 -26.37 -21.61 -43.77
C THR A 170 -27.50 -20.60 -43.94
N GLU A 171 -28.72 -20.97 -43.55
CA GLU A 171 -29.93 -20.13 -43.72
C GLU A 171 -29.81 -18.68 -43.25
N LYS A 172 -28.97 -18.44 -42.23
CA LYS A 172 -28.83 -17.14 -41.57
C LYS A 172 -27.40 -16.58 -41.61
N SER A 173 -26.42 -17.31 -42.15
CA SER A 173 -25.03 -16.84 -42.19
C SER A 173 -24.18 -17.47 -43.30
N VAL A 174 -23.11 -16.78 -43.68
CA VAL A 174 -22.05 -17.31 -44.56
C VAL A 174 -20.67 -17.01 -43.96
N LYS A 175 -19.62 -17.80 -44.25
CA LYS A 175 -18.24 -17.40 -43.91
C LYS A 175 -17.58 -16.74 -45.11
N CYS A 176 -16.97 -15.58 -44.87
CA CYS A 176 -16.17 -14.89 -45.87
C CYS A 176 -14.86 -15.63 -46.16
N LYS A 177 -14.52 -15.88 -47.43
CA LYS A 177 -13.26 -16.54 -47.82
C LYS A 177 -12.03 -15.69 -47.47
N GLY A 178 -12.14 -14.36 -47.57
CA GLY A 178 -11.08 -13.41 -47.28
C GLY A 178 -10.78 -13.28 -45.79
N CYS A 179 -11.72 -12.74 -44.99
CA CYS A 179 -11.48 -12.49 -43.56
C CYS A 179 -11.84 -13.67 -42.62
N ARG A 180 -12.34 -14.79 -43.15
CA ARG A 180 -12.81 -15.99 -42.42
C ARG A 180 -13.97 -15.77 -41.43
N GLY A 181 -14.42 -14.52 -41.23
CA GLY A 181 -15.51 -14.16 -40.33
C GLY A 181 -16.89 -14.68 -40.77
N VAL A 182 -17.74 -14.99 -39.79
CA VAL A 182 -19.14 -15.39 -39.99
C VAL A 182 -20.01 -14.13 -40.16
N ILE A 183 -20.66 -13.99 -41.31
CA ILE A 183 -21.49 -12.84 -41.66
C ILE A 183 -22.96 -13.24 -41.56
N LYS A 184 -23.73 -12.55 -40.70
CA LYS A 184 -25.18 -12.76 -40.56
C LYS A 184 -25.92 -12.16 -41.75
N LEU A 185 -26.76 -12.95 -42.42
CA LEU A 185 -27.53 -12.55 -43.59
C LEU A 185 -28.77 -11.73 -43.22
N SER A 186 -29.49 -12.14 -42.17
CA SER A 186 -30.68 -11.46 -41.67
C SER A 186 -30.75 -11.50 -40.14
N ASN A 187 -31.24 -10.42 -39.53
CA ASN A 187 -31.61 -10.35 -38.12
C ASN A 187 -33.14 -10.43 -37.90
N LYS A 188 -33.94 -10.63 -38.96
CA LYS A 188 -35.41 -10.71 -38.89
C LYS A 188 -35.88 -12.17 -38.90
N PRO A 189 -36.82 -12.57 -38.02
CA PRO A 189 -37.41 -13.91 -38.06
C PRO A 189 -38.16 -14.13 -39.39
N GLY A 190 -38.14 -15.37 -39.90
CA GLY A 190 -38.77 -15.76 -41.17
C GLY A 190 -38.04 -15.31 -42.45
N LYS A 191 -36.91 -14.60 -42.36
CA LYS A 191 -36.09 -14.23 -43.53
C LYS A 191 -34.80 -15.05 -43.58
N HIS A 192 -34.67 -15.89 -44.61
CA HIS A 192 -33.54 -16.78 -44.85
C HIS A 192 -32.81 -16.36 -46.13
N TYR A 193 -31.49 -16.55 -46.19
CA TYR A 193 -30.63 -16.27 -47.35
C TYR A 193 -30.62 -14.81 -47.89
N GLU A 194 -30.88 -13.79 -47.04
CA GLU A 194 -30.97 -12.38 -47.48
C GLU A 194 -29.60 -11.78 -47.89
N LEU A 195 -29.41 -11.56 -49.19
CA LEU A 195 -28.12 -11.14 -49.80
C LEU A 195 -27.59 -9.77 -49.36
N ALA A 196 -28.46 -8.87 -48.89
CA ALA A 196 -28.13 -7.45 -48.70
C ALA A 196 -27.03 -7.19 -47.66
N ASN A 197 -26.91 -8.04 -46.64
CA ASN A 197 -25.84 -7.92 -45.65
C ASN A 197 -24.53 -8.58 -46.10
N TRP A 198 -24.59 -9.62 -46.94
CA TRP A 198 -23.42 -10.19 -47.59
C TRP A 198 -22.78 -9.20 -48.58
N GLN A 199 -23.58 -8.56 -49.44
CA GLN A 199 -23.10 -7.54 -50.38
C GLN A 199 -22.40 -6.38 -49.67
N LYS A 200 -23.03 -5.82 -48.63
CA LYS A 200 -22.42 -4.77 -47.77
C LYS A 200 -21.13 -5.20 -47.07
N HIS A 201 -20.95 -6.49 -46.81
CA HIS A 201 -19.69 -7.01 -46.28
C HIS A 201 -18.64 -7.12 -47.39
N LYS A 202 -19.00 -7.68 -48.55
CA LYS A 202 -18.13 -7.84 -49.73
C LYS A 202 -17.53 -6.50 -50.19
N GLU A 203 -18.33 -5.42 -50.17
CA GLU A 203 -17.89 -4.04 -50.44
C GLU A 203 -16.91 -3.44 -49.42
N LYS A 204 -16.83 -3.99 -48.20
CA LYS A 204 -16.09 -3.41 -47.06
C LYS A 204 -14.96 -4.29 -46.53
N CYS A 205 -14.92 -5.56 -46.91
CA CYS A 205 -13.91 -6.50 -46.46
C CYS A 205 -12.56 -6.13 -47.09
N SER A 206 -11.63 -5.62 -46.27
CA SER A 206 -10.28 -5.25 -46.72
C SER A 206 -9.54 -6.41 -47.39
N GLN A 207 -9.76 -7.64 -46.89
CA GLN A 207 -9.19 -8.89 -47.43
C GLN A 207 -9.83 -9.37 -48.75
N LEU A 208 -10.94 -8.77 -49.20
CA LEU A 208 -11.53 -9.02 -50.53
C LEU A 208 -11.32 -7.84 -51.49
N THR A 209 -11.14 -6.62 -50.98
CA THR A 209 -11.11 -5.38 -51.77
C THR A 209 -9.74 -4.72 -51.86
N GLY A 210 -8.75 -5.18 -51.07
CA GLY A 210 -7.39 -4.62 -51.02
C GLY A 210 -7.30 -3.20 -50.49
N LYS A 211 -8.37 -2.66 -49.88
CA LYS A 211 -8.49 -1.26 -49.48
C LYS A 211 -8.87 -1.14 -48.01
N ILE A 212 -8.18 -0.25 -47.29
CA ILE A 212 -8.43 0.05 -45.88
C ILE A 212 -8.88 1.51 -45.77
N LYS A 213 -10.00 1.74 -45.07
CA LYS A 213 -10.44 3.10 -44.71
C LYS A 213 -9.86 3.47 -43.35
N ILE A 214 -8.99 4.47 -43.33
CA ILE A 214 -8.39 5.01 -42.11
C ILE A 214 -9.02 6.38 -41.84
N ARG A 215 -9.37 6.66 -40.58
CA ARG A 215 -9.74 7.99 -40.13
C ARG A 215 -8.46 8.76 -39.81
N ALA A 216 -8.21 9.84 -40.53
CA ALA A 216 -7.08 10.73 -40.25
C ALA A 216 -7.60 11.96 -39.51
N SER A 217 -6.99 12.28 -38.37
CA SER A 217 -7.24 13.53 -37.64
C SER A 217 -6.53 14.68 -38.35
N ALA A 218 -7.27 15.54 -39.04
CA ALA A 218 -6.77 16.79 -39.57
C ALA A 218 -7.49 17.93 -38.85
N VAL A 219 -6.79 18.60 -37.93
CA VAL A 219 -7.35 19.73 -37.19
C VAL A 219 -7.36 20.95 -38.11
N GLN A 220 -8.56 21.43 -38.47
CA GLN A 220 -8.75 22.78 -39.00
C GLN A 220 -9.64 23.56 -38.03
N THR A 221 -9.04 24.51 -37.32
CA THR A 221 -9.71 25.37 -36.34
C THR A 221 -10.39 26.56 -37.02
N LYS A 222 -11.67 26.40 -37.39
CA LYS A 222 -12.66 27.48 -37.38
C LYS A 222 -14.00 26.92 -36.89
N GLY A 223 -14.54 27.48 -35.79
CA GLY A 223 -15.92 27.23 -35.36
C GLY A 223 -16.19 25.94 -34.57
N GLY A 224 -15.27 25.48 -33.72
CA GLY A 224 -15.60 24.61 -32.56
C GLY A 224 -16.12 23.18 -32.82
N SER A 225 -16.21 22.71 -34.06
CA SER A 225 -16.63 21.33 -34.37
C SER A 225 -15.48 20.50 -34.98
N VAL A 226 -15.28 19.29 -34.46
CA VAL A 226 -14.25 18.36 -34.96
C VAL A 226 -14.81 17.57 -36.15
N SER A 227 -14.32 17.89 -37.35
CA SER A 227 -14.63 17.16 -38.58
C SER A 227 -13.59 16.07 -38.87
N TYR A 228 -14.03 14.84 -39.14
CA TYR A 228 -13.13 13.71 -39.42
C TYR A 228 -13.08 13.41 -40.92
N ILE A 229 -11.89 13.51 -41.53
CA ILE A 229 -11.67 13.17 -42.93
C ILE A 229 -11.23 11.71 -43.03
N SER A 230 -12.06 10.85 -43.64
CA SER A 230 -11.69 9.46 -43.92
C SER A 230 -10.93 9.36 -45.23
N LYS A 231 -9.68 8.86 -45.19
CA LYS A 231 -8.90 8.54 -46.40
C LYS A 231 -8.95 7.03 -46.64
N THR A 232 -9.00 6.63 -47.91
CA THR A 232 -8.93 5.22 -48.31
C THR A 232 -7.55 4.97 -48.89
N ILE A 233 -6.82 3.99 -48.35
CA ILE A 233 -5.49 3.60 -48.82
C ILE A 233 -5.47 2.13 -49.25
N ASN A 234 -4.52 1.77 -50.11
CA ASN A 234 -4.29 0.37 -50.48
C ASN A 234 -3.64 -0.38 -49.30
N SER A 235 -4.03 -1.62 -49.05
CA SER A 235 -3.44 -2.43 -47.99
C SER A 235 -2.04 -2.92 -48.37
N THR A 236 -1.06 -2.76 -47.48
CA THR A 236 0.18 -3.54 -47.52
C THR A 236 -0.11 -5.04 -47.35
N PRO A 237 0.64 -5.94 -48.02
CA PRO A 237 0.43 -7.37 -47.93
C PRO A 237 0.73 -7.90 -46.51
N SER A 238 0.02 -8.96 -46.12
CA SER A 238 0.17 -9.63 -44.82
C SER A 238 1.59 -10.15 -44.59
N ILE A 239 2.10 -10.03 -43.36
CA ILE A 239 3.43 -10.54 -42.96
C ILE A 239 3.59 -12.07 -43.21
N SER A 240 2.47 -12.79 -43.34
CA SER A 240 2.41 -14.19 -43.75
C SER A 240 2.93 -14.48 -45.17
N THR A 241 3.24 -13.46 -45.99
CA THR A 241 3.98 -13.65 -47.26
C THR A 241 5.50 -13.65 -47.07
N PHE A 242 6.01 -13.11 -45.96
CA PHE A 242 7.44 -13.07 -45.65
C PHE A 242 7.89 -14.30 -44.84
N PHE A 243 7.02 -14.83 -43.96
CA PHE A 243 7.28 -16.06 -43.21
C PHE A 243 6.50 -17.25 -43.76
N LYS A 244 7.19 -18.16 -44.46
CA LYS A 244 6.65 -19.50 -44.76
C LYS A 244 6.82 -20.39 -43.53
N PRO A 245 5.75 -20.99 -42.96
CA PRO A 245 5.90 -21.91 -41.84
C PRO A 245 6.67 -23.17 -42.28
N GLY A 246 7.61 -23.60 -41.45
CA GLY A 246 8.28 -24.90 -41.60
C GLY A 246 7.31 -26.07 -41.35
N PRO A 247 7.72 -27.31 -41.67
CA PRO A 247 6.87 -28.48 -41.50
C PRO A 247 6.49 -28.70 -40.02
N ILE A 248 5.18 -28.75 -39.76
CA ILE A 248 4.63 -29.03 -38.44
C ILE A 248 4.84 -30.52 -38.15
N VAL A 249 5.66 -30.84 -37.15
CA VAL A 249 5.78 -32.20 -36.63
C VAL A 249 4.51 -32.51 -35.81
N HIS A 250 3.60 -33.27 -36.41
CA HIS A 250 2.44 -33.80 -35.70
C HIS A 250 2.86 -34.94 -34.76
N LEU A 251 3.09 -34.61 -33.48
CA LEU A 251 3.07 -35.61 -32.42
C LEU A 251 1.61 -35.99 -32.13
N THR A 252 1.27 -37.26 -32.38
CA THR A 252 -0.07 -37.81 -32.15
C THR A 252 -0.32 -38.03 -30.65
N PRO A 253 -1.41 -37.49 -30.07
CA PRO A 253 -1.73 -37.73 -28.67
C PRO A 253 -2.43 -39.08 -28.51
N HIS A 254 -1.65 -40.13 -28.20
CA HIS A 254 -2.19 -41.40 -27.70
C HIS A 254 -1.31 -41.96 -26.58
N VAL A 255 -1.59 -41.52 -25.36
CA VAL A 255 -1.29 -42.29 -24.14
C VAL A 255 -2.52 -42.21 -23.25
N ASN A 256 -3.05 -43.37 -22.85
CA ASN A 256 -4.05 -43.45 -21.79
C ASN A 256 -3.45 -42.84 -20.52
N ILE A 257 -4.05 -41.78 -19.98
CA ILE A 257 -3.73 -41.31 -18.64
C ILE A 257 -4.26 -42.38 -17.66
N PRO A 258 -3.41 -43.13 -16.95
CA PRO A 258 -3.87 -43.87 -15.78
C PRO A 258 -4.40 -42.82 -14.80
N GLN A 259 -5.43 -43.13 -14.01
CA GLN A 259 -5.86 -42.22 -12.94
C GLN A 259 -4.64 -41.90 -12.06
N GLN A 260 -4.09 -40.70 -12.20
CA GLN A 260 -3.04 -40.23 -11.32
C GLN A 260 -3.66 -40.13 -9.94
N GLU A 261 -3.17 -40.93 -9.01
CA GLU A 261 -3.42 -40.73 -7.59
C GLU A 261 -3.15 -39.26 -7.30
N GLN A 262 -4.14 -38.56 -6.74
CA GLN A 262 -4.05 -37.12 -6.53
C GLN A 262 -2.95 -36.84 -5.51
N LEU A 263 -1.75 -36.58 -6.02
CA LEU A 263 -0.59 -36.18 -5.24
C LEU A 263 -0.93 -34.92 -4.45
N LYS A 264 -0.98 -35.07 -3.13
CA LYS A 264 -1.26 -33.99 -2.18
C LYS A 264 0.05 -33.31 -1.80
N MET A 265 -0.01 -32.01 -1.51
CA MET A 265 1.15 -31.29 -0.99
C MET A 265 1.53 -31.81 0.40
N CYS A 266 2.82 -31.96 0.66
CA CYS A 266 3.33 -32.41 1.94
C CYS A 266 3.08 -31.35 3.04
N ARG A 267 2.43 -31.74 4.14
CA ARG A 267 2.22 -30.89 5.32
C ARG A 267 3.46 -30.70 6.19
N HIS A 268 4.54 -31.45 5.92
CA HIS A 268 5.78 -31.44 6.70
C HIS A 268 5.57 -31.83 8.19
N LEU A 269 6.53 -31.53 9.07
CA LEU A 269 6.45 -31.83 10.51
C LEU A 269 6.05 -30.57 11.28
N TYR A 270 4.81 -30.53 11.76
CA TYR A 270 4.21 -29.40 12.47
C TYR A 270 3.44 -29.86 13.74
N GLY A 271 3.00 -28.91 14.57
CA GLY A 271 2.24 -29.17 15.82
C GLY A 271 3.08 -29.14 17.10
N GLU A 272 2.40 -29.23 18.26
CA GLU A 272 2.95 -29.00 19.61
C GLU A 272 4.31 -29.64 19.88
N LYS A 273 4.47 -30.91 19.47
CA LYS A 273 5.72 -31.70 19.61
C LYS A 273 6.95 -31.02 19.02
N TYR A 274 6.77 -30.19 17.99
CA TYR A 274 7.84 -29.47 17.29
C TYR A 274 7.86 -27.98 17.63
N GLN A 275 6.79 -27.43 18.22
CA GLN A 275 6.58 -26.00 18.43
C GLN A 275 7.71 -25.39 19.27
N GLU A 276 8.04 -25.95 20.44
CA GLU A 276 9.15 -25.47 21.27
C GLU A 276 10.50 -25.46 20.55
N TYR A 277 10.75 -26.44 19.69
CA TYR A 277 11.98 -26.47 18.91
C TYR A 277 12.00 -25.38 17.83
N ILE A 278 10.89 -25.14 17.14
CA ILE A 278 10.78 -24.09 16.11
C ILE A 278 10.89 -22.71 16.76
N SER A 279 10.12 -22.48 17.83
CA SER A 279 10.07 -21.23 18.60
C SER A 279 11.42 -20.89 19.24
N LEU A 280 12.14 -21.84 19.84
CA LEU A 280 13.38 -21.55 20.58
C LEU A 280 14.67 -21.67 19.73
N THR A 281 14.60 -21.99 18.44
CA THR A 281 15.78 -22.18 17.57
C THR A 281 15.96 -21.02 16.59
N HIS A 282 16.15 -19.80 17.08
CA HIS A 282 16.32 -18.60 16.23
C HIS A 282 17.64 -18.52 15.44
N THR A 283 18.64 -19.35 15.75
CA THR A 283 20.01 -19.14 15.25
C THR A 283 20.34 -19.84 13.93
N ARG A 284 19.56 -20.86 13.50
CA ARG A 284 19.93 -21.73 12.35
C ARG A 284 18.72 -22.34 11.65
N GLN A 285 18.45 -21.90 10.42
CA GLN A 285 17.48 -22.49 9.48
C GLN A 285 17.81 -23.95 9.12
N TYR A 286 19.10 -24.32 9.08
CA TYR A 286 19.57 -25.65 8.65
C TYR A 286 20.09 -26.51 9.82
N GLY A 287 19.55 -27.72 9.94
CA GLY A 287 19.84 -28.66 11.03
C GLY A 287 20.50 -29.97 10.58
N GLY A 288 21.01 -30.74 11.55
CA GLY A 288 21.69 -32.02 11.31
C GLY A 288 23.16 -31.92 10.85
N VAL A 289 23.74 -30.71 10.84
CA VAL A 289 25.16 -30.45 10.50
C VAL A 289 25.98 -30.27 11.78
N SER A 290 27.08 -31.00 11.93
CA SER A 290 27.95 -30.88 13.11
C SER A 290 28.82 -29.62 13.06
N PRO A 291 29.23 -29.04 14.21
CA PRO A 291 30.15 -27.89 14.24
C PRO A 291 31.47 -28.16 13.51
N THR A 292 32.01 -29.38 13.63
CA THR A 292 33.21 -29.83 12.91
C THR A 292 33.01 -29.84 11.39
N LEU A 293 31.82 -30.25 10.91
CA LEU A 293 31.48 -30.23 9.49
C LEU A 293 31.31 -28.78 8.99
N ILE A 294 30.67 -27.91 9.77
CA ILE A 294 30.59 -26.47 9.48
C ILE A 294 31.99 -25.86 9.35
N ALA A 295 32.86 -26.07 10.35
CA ALA A 295 34.22 -25.53 10.35
C ALA A 295 35.10 -26.06 9.20
N ARG A 296 34.80 -27.27 8.68
CA ARG A 296 35.41 -27.83 7.47
C ARG A 296 34.84 -27.17 6.21
N ILE A 297 33.51 -27.06 6.06
CA ILE A 297 32.86 -26.37 4.93
C ILE A 297 33.40 -24.93 4.81
N THR A 298 33.48 -24.20 5.92
CA THR A 298 34.02 -22.83 5.98
C THR A 298 35.48 -22.74 5.51
N ARG A 299 36.37 -23.63 5.98
CA ARG A 299 37.78 -23.65 5.56
C ARG A 299 37.95 -24.04 4.09
N THR A 300 37.15 -24.97 3.57
CA THR A 300 37.20 -25.39 2.16
C THR A 300 36.61 -24.33 1.21
N LEU A 301 35.58 -23.59 1.63
CA LEU A 301 34.99 -22.51 0.83
C LEU A 301 35.86 -21.25 0.76
N PHE A 302 36.57 -20.94 1.85
CA PHE A 302 37.33 -19.69 1.98
C PHE A 302 38.81 -19.95 2.34
N PRO A 303 39.57 -20.69 1.50
CA PRO A 303 40.95 -21.05 1.82
C PRO A 303 41.90 -19.84 1.90
N TYR A 304 41.48 -18.67 1.40
CA TYR A 304 42.19 -17.39 1.52
C TYR A 304 41.99 -16.67 2.87
N LYS A 305 41.06 -17.12 3.72
CA LYS A 305 40.86 -16.52 5.06
C LYS A 305 41.82 -17.19 6.06
N GLY A 306 42.53 -16.37 6.84
CA GLY A 306 43.49 -16.81 7.86
C GLY A 306 42.82 -17.48 9.07
N PHE A 307 42.32 -18.70 8.90
CA PHE A 307 41.81 -19.53 10.00
C PHE A 307 42.98 -20.13 10.78
N VAL A 308 42.87 -20.16 12.11
CA VAL A 308 43.85 -20.83 12.98
C VAL A 308 43.94 -22.32 12.60
N GLU A 309 45.16 -22.81 12.44
CA GLU A 309 45.44 -24.23 12.21
C GLU A 309 45.11 -25.03 13.46
N ASP A 310 44.36 -26.11 13.30
CA ASP A 310 43.89 -26.96 14.39
C ASP A 310 44.18 -28.41 14.00
N ALA A 311 45.22 -28.98 14.61
CA ALA A 311 45.80 -30.27 14.25
C ALA A 311 44.83 -31.45 14.42
N ASP A 312 43.79 -31.30 15.25
CA ASP A 312 42.81 -32.36 15.50
C ASP A 312 41.70 -32.40 14.43
N LEU A 313 41.52 -31.30 13.67
CA LEU A 313 40.58 -31.20 12.55
C LEU A 313 41.11 -31.87 11.28
N THR A 314 42.43 -31.97 11.12
CA THR A 314 43.13 -32.61 9.98
C THR A 314 43.38 -34.10 10.16
N SER A 315 43.59 -34.58 11.39
CA SER A 315 43.96 -35.98 11.67
C SER A 315 42.80 -36.98 11.57
N LYS A 316 41.57 -36.56 11.89
CA LYS A 316 40.37 -37.43 11.95
C LYS A 316 39.43 -37.21 10.75
N ILE A 317 39.86 -37.63 9.55
CA ILE A 317 39.04 -37.57 8.32
C ILE A 317 38.54 -38.97 7.95
N GLY A 318 37.25 -39.23 8.15
CA GLY A 318 36.58 -40.33 7.45
C GLY A 318 36.36 -39.97 5.97
N ALA A 319 36.76 -40.85 5.05
CA ALA A 319 36.70 -40.61 3.60
C ALA A 319 35.30 -40.14 3.13
N THR A 320 34.23 -40.71 3.69
CA THR A 320 32.83 -40.38 3.40
C THR A 320 32.48 -38.91 3.67
N SER A 321 33.07 -38.28 4.68
CA SER A 321 32.82 -36.86 4.99
C SER A 321 33.55 -35.92 4.02
N LYS A 322 34.72 -36.32 3.52
CA LYS A 322 35.47 -35.54 2.52
C LYS A 322 34.76 -35.54 1.16
N ALA A 323 34.27 -36.71 0.73
CA ALA A 323 33.46 -36.85 -0.47
C ALA A 323 32.21 -35.95 -0.43
N LYS A 324 31.38 -36.05 0.62
CA LYS A 324 30.16 -35.23 0.75
C LYS A 324 30.38 -33.72 0.67
N ILE A 325 31.48 -33.20 1.21
CA ILE A 325 31.81 -31.76 1.11
C ILE A 325 32.18 -31.41 -0.34
N VAL A 326 32.98 -32.23 -1.02
CA VAL A 326 33.37 -32.03 -2.42
C VAL A 326 32.16 -32.11 -3.35
N ASP A 327 31.25 -33.06 -3.12
CA ASP A 327 30.05 -33.23 -3.93
C ASP A 327 29.05 -32.08 -3.69
N ALA A 328 28.89 -31.63 -2.44
CA ALA A 328 28.08 -30.44 -2.11
C ALA A 328 28.66 -29.13 -2.71
N LEU A 329 29.99 -29.00 -2.77
CA LEU A 329 30.66 -27.86 -3.42
C LEU A 329 30.40 -27.86 -4.94
N LYS A 330 30.55 -29.01 -5.60
CA LYS A 330 30.25 -29.19 -7.03
C LYS A 330 28.77 -28.92 -7.33
N ALA A 331 27.85 -29.49 -6.55
CA ALA A 331 26.41 -29.31 -6.70
C ALA A 331 25.96 -27.86 -6.45
N ALA A 332 26.71 -27.09 -5.66
CA ALA A 332 26.48 -25.66 -5.42
C ALA A 332 27.28 -24.74 -6.38
N GLY A 333 27.94 -25.28 -7.42
CA GLY A 333 28.71 -24.50 -8.40
C GLY A 333 29.97 -23.81 -7.85
N ASN A 334 30.43 -24.17 -6.66
CA ASN A 334 31.50 -23.46 -5.95
C ASN A 334 32.88 -24.07 -6.23
N THR A 335 33.80 -23.27 -6.76
CA THR A 335 35.22 -23.60 -6.87
C THR A 335 36.02 -22.96 -5.72
N ALA A 336 36.88 -23.75 -5.08
CA ALA A 336 37.76 -23.25 -4.03
C ALA A 336 38.95 -22.48 -4.65
N SER A 337 38.86 -21.15 -4.69
CA SER A 337 39.96 -20.28 -5.11
C SER A 337 40.77 -19.81 -3.89
N THR A 338 42.10 -19.82 -4.01
CA THR A 338 43.03 -19.28 -3.00
C THR A 338 43.25 -17.77 -3.15
N GLN A 339 42.72 -17.14 -4.21
CA GLN A 339 42.71 -15.69 -4.38
C GLN A 339 41.47 -15.10 -3.70
N VAL A 340 41.63 -13.94 -3.04
CA VAL A 340 40.52 -13.20 -2.45
C VAL A 340 39.64 -12.66 -3.60
N PRO A 341 38.32 -12.94 -3.63
CA PRO A 341 37.40 -12.32 -4.57
C PRO A 341 37.39 -10.79 -4.43
N ALA A 342 37.03 -10.06 -5.49
CA ALA A 342 36.94 -8.59 -5.46
C ALA A 342 35.93 -8.08 -4.40
N ASP A 343 34.93 -8.92 -4.06
CA ASP A 343 33.90 -8.71 -3.04
C ASP A 343 34.12 -9.59 -1.79
N GLY A 344 35.34 -10.10 -1.59
CA GLY A 344 35.70 -11.00 -0.48
C GLY A 344 36.46 -10.29 0.65
N THR A 345 36.51 -10.91 1.84
CA THR A 345 37.25 -10.36 2.99
C THR A 345 38.31 -11.33 3.52
N LEU A 346 39.42 -10.80 4.04
CA LEU A 346 40.42 -11.60 4.75
C LEU A 346 40.00 -11.96 6.19
N LYS A 347 38.92 -11.37 6.71
CA LYS A 347 38.48 -11.57 8.10
C LYS A 347 37.84 -12.96 8.26
N ALA A 348 38.43 -13.78 9.12
CA ALA A 348 37.95 -15.14 9.41
C ALA A 348 36.57 -15.18 10.10
N SER A 349 36.25 -14.19 10.94
CA SER A 349 34.98 -14.14 11.69
C SER A 349 33.78 -13.87 10.79
N ALA A 350 32.77 -14.75 10.88
CA ALA A 350 31.56 -14.75 10.04
C ALA A 350 30.72 -13.45 10.08
N ARG A 351 30.91 -12.61 11.11
CA ARG A 351 30.26 -11.29 11.21
C ARG A 351 30.75 -10.31 10.14
N HIS A 352 32.00 -10.49 9.68
CA HIS A 352 32.67 -9.64 8.71
C HIS A 352 32.76 -10.31 7.32
N TRP A 353 31.91 -11.31 7.07
CA TRP A 353 31.77 -11.90 5.74
C TRP A 353 30.83 -11.06 4.88
N THR A 354 31.12 -10.92 3.59
CA THR A 354 30.25 -10.23 2.63
C THR A 354 28.99 -11.03 2.32
N ALA A 355 28.01 -10.40 1.64
CA ALA A 355 26.77 -11.06 1.27
C ALA A 355 27.02 -12.31 0.39
N SER A 356 27.94 -12.25 -0.57
CA SER A 356 28.28 -13.38 -1.45
C SER A 356 28.98 -14.52 -0.72
N GLU A 357 29.84 -14.22 0.27
CA GLU A 357 30.45 -15.22 1.14
C GLU A 357 29.38 -15.92 1.98
N ARG A 358 28.45 -15.16 2.57
CA ARG A 358 27.32 -15.74 3.33
C ARG A 358 26.42 -16.62 2.44
N GLN A 359 26.10 -16.17 1.24
CA GLN A 359 25.25 -16.90 0.28
C GLN A 359 25.91 -18.21 -0.18
N ARG A 360 27.19 -18.18 -0.56
CA ARG A 360 27.97 -19.38 -0.92
C ARG A 360 28.03 -20.39 0.23
N PHE A 361 28.26 -19.90 1.45
CA PHE A 361 28.26 -20.72 2.65
C PHE A 361 26.89 -21.35 2.94
N GLN A 362 25.80 -20.59 2.83
CA GLN A 362 24.44 -21.09 3.02
C GLN A 362 24.03 -22.13 1.97
N ALA A 363 24.40 -21.94 0.70
CA ALA A 363 24.11 -22.89 -0.38
C ALA A 363 24.73 -24.27 -0.12
N VAL A 364 26.02 -24.32 0.27
CA VAL A 364 26.70 -25.58 0.63
C VAL A 364 26.17 -26.15 1.94
N LEU A 365 25.83 -25.30 2.92
CA LEU A 365 25.27 -25.73 4.20
C LEU A 365 23.89 -26.40 4.02
N ARG A 366 23.05 -25.88 3.12
CA ARG A 366 21.75 -26.48 2.75
C ARG A 366 21.93 -27.89 2.20
N GLN A 367 22.87 -28.08 1.26
CA GLN A 367 23.20 -29.40 0.69
C GLN A 367 23.77 -30.40 1.71
N CYS A 368 24.41 -29.92 2.79
CA CYS A 368 24.98 -30.75 3.85
C CYS A 368 24.01 -31.00 5.03
N SER A 369 22.87 -30.31 5.08
CA SER A 369 21.90 -30.39 6.16
C SER A 369 20.86 -31.48 5.95
N ARG A 370 20.30 -32.00 7.05
CA ARG A 370 19.30 -33.08 7.05
C ARG A 370 17.87 -32.55 7.10
N TRP A 371 17.69 -31.38 7.71
CA TRP A 371 16.40 -30.72 7.82
C TRP A 371 16.54 -29.20 7.74
N GLU A 372 15.45 -28.59 7.32
CA GLU A 372 15.23 -27.15 7.27
C GLU A 372 14.05 -26.79 8.19
N VAL A 373 14.16 -25.66 8.88
CA VAL A 373 13.09 -25.09 9.70
C VAL A 373 12.50 -23.90 8.95
N ASP A 374 11.20 -23.93 8.69
CA ASP A 374 10.44 -22.80 8.15
C ASP A 374 9.80 -22.03 9.31
N TYR A 375 10.34 -20.84 9.60
CA TYR A 375 9.89 -19.95 10.68
C TYR A 375 8.70 -19.04 10.30
N THR A 376 8.32 -19.03 9.03
CA THR A 376 7.15 -18.29 8.54
C THR A 376 5.93 -19.19 8.70
N ASN A 377 6.03 -20.43 8.21
CA ASN A 377 4.94 -21.41 8.18
C ASN A 377 4.96 -22.38 9.38
N SER A 378 5.90 -22.21 10.31
CA SER A 378 6.02 -22.98 11.57
C SER A 378 6.06 -24.50 11.39
N PHE A 379 6.91 -24.99 10.48
CA PHE A 379 7.14 -26.44 10.29
C PHE A 379 8.62 -26.80 10.11
N ILE A 380 8.94 -28.08 10.28
CA ILE A 380 10.25 -28.67 9.97
C ILE A 380 10.09 -29.61 8.78
N ARG A 381 10.98 -29.52 7.79
CA ARG A 381 11.01 -30.43 6.63
C ARG A 381 12.37 -31.08 6.40
N SER A 382 12.36 -32.23 5.74
CA SER A 382 13.59 -32.80 5.17
C SER A 382 14.15 -31.86 4.10
N THR A 383 15.47 -31.75 4.02
CA THR A 383 16.13 -31.08 2.88
C THR A 383 15.91 -31.81 1.56
N HIS A 384 15.54 -33.09 1.63
CA HIS A 384 15.11 -33.92 0.49
C HIS A 384 13.58 -34.11 0.48
N CYS A 385 12.80 -33.12 0.95
CA CYS A 385 11.33 -33.18 0.86
C CYS A 385 10.89 -33.31 -0.60
N GLU A 386 10.04 -34.30 -0.89
CA GLU A 386 9.52 -34.60 -2.23
C GLU A 386 8.43 -33.59 -2.68
N VAL A 387 8.08 -32.62 -1.82
CA VAL A 387 7.05 -31.58 -1.97
C VAL A 387 5.62 -32.12 -2.06
N ASN A 388 5.40 -33.17 -2.85
CA ASN A 388 4.13 -33.86 -3.03
C ASN A 388 4.22 -35.29 -2.48
N THR A 389 3.07 -35.89 -2.14
CA THR A 389 2.97 -37.25 -1.61
C THR A 389 1.63 -37.90 -1.94
N ALA A 390 1.63 -39.22 -2.11
CA ALA A 390 0.42 -40.05 -2.15
C ALA A 390 0.03 -40.59 -0.75
N ASN A 391 0.86 -40.34 0.28
CA ASN A 391 0.66 -40.89 1.62
C ASN A 391 -0.59 -40.30 2.30
N LEU A 392 -1.36 -41.15 2.99
CA LEU A 392 -2.61 -40.78 3.67
C LEU A 392 -2.42 -39.80 4.84
N ASP A 393 -1.24 -39.76 5.45
CA ASP A 393 -0.87 -38.80 6.49
C ASP A 393 -0.45 -37.43 5.92
N GLU A 394 -0.45 -37.28 4.59
CA GLU A 394 -0.04 -36.07 3.85
C GLU A 394 1.41 -35.64 4.18
N ILE A 395 2.26 -36.59 4.59
CA ILE A 395 3.69 -36.38 4.84
C ILE A 395 4.50 -37.25 3.86
N CYS A 396 5.39 -36.62 3.08
CA CYS A 396 6.25 -37.34 2.16
C CYS A 396 7.26 -38.24 2.88
N ASP A 397 7.73 -39.25 2.16
CA ASP A 397 8.58 -40.32 2.69
C ASP A 397 9.86 -39.79 3.34
N ALA A 398 10.47 -38.77 2.73
CA ALA A 398 11.64 -38.09 3.26
C ALA A 398 11.38 -37.36 4.59
N CYS A 399 10.23 -36.70 4.75
CA CYS A 399 9.83 -36.05 6.00
C CYS A 399 9.40 -37.07 7.07
N GLN A 400 8.73 -38.17 6.67
CA GLN A 400 8.33 -39.22 7.58
C GLN A 400 9.56 -39.97 8.14
N LYS A 401 10.58 -40.22 7.31
CA LYS A 401 11.91 -40.74 7.72
C LYS A 401 12.60 -39.77 8.69
N LEU A 402 12.60 -38.47 8.39
CA LEU A 402 13.16 -37.43 9.26
C LEU A 402 12.49 -37.41 10.66
N SER A 403 11.17 -37.60 10.76
CA SER A 403 10.45 -37.61 12.04
C SER A 403 10.98 -38.66 13.05
N LYS A 404 11.67 -39.69 12.54
CA LYS A 404 12.28 -40.80 13.29
C LYS A 404 13.80 -40.64 13.45
N ASP A 405 14.42 -39.58 12.90
CA ASP A 405 15.87 -39.33 13.01
C ASP A 405 16.26 -38.99 14.46
N LYS A 406 17.18 -39.79 15.02
CA LYS A 406 17.66 -39.65 16.41
C LYS A 406 18.27 -38.27 16.71
N SER A 407 18.89 -37.61 15.72
CA SER A 407 19.52 -36.30 15.88
C SER A 407 18.50 -35.16 15.92
N LEU A 408 17.43 -35.22 15.11
CA LEU A 408 16.30 -34.28 15.22
C LEU A 408 15.59 -34.47 16.56
N LEU A 409 15.27 -35.71 16.94
CA LEU A 409 14.62 -36.02 18.21
C LEU A 409 15.46 -35.58 19.43
N HIS A 410 16.79 -35.69 19.37
CA HIS A 410 17.68 -35.17 20.40
C HIS A 410 17.66 -33.63 20.46
N ALA A 411 17.66 -32.96 19.30
CA ALA A 411 17.60 -31.50 19.22
C ALA A 411 16.28 -30.95 19.79
N ILE A 412 15.14 -31.58 19.46
CA ILE A 412 13.83 -31.27 20.04
C ILE A 412 13.87 -31.46 21.57
N ARG A 413 14.27 -32.63 22.07
CA ARG A 413 14.40 -32.90 23.52
C ARG A 413 15.37 -31.97 24.26
N LYS A 414 16.34 -31.36 23.56
CA LYS A 414 17.18 -30.31 24.13
C LYS A 414 16.38 -29.02 24.28
N LYS A 415 15.66 -28.58 23.23
CA LYS A 415 14.83 -27.38 23.28
C LYS A 415 13.64 -27.48 24.22
N THR A 416 12.95 -28.62 24.30
CA THR A 416 11.90 -28.84 25.31
C THR A 416 12.45 -28.80 26.74
N ARG A 417 13.69 -29.24 26.98
CA ARG A 417 14.34 -29.07 28.28
C ARG A 417 14.75 -27.62 28.55
N GLU A 418 15.23 -26.90 27.53
CA GLU A 418 15.51 -25.45 27.64
C GLU A 418 14.22 -24.66 27.94
N ALA A 419 13.07 -25.02 27.34
CA ALA A 419 11.76 -24.43 27.64
C ALA A 419 11.33 -24.61 29.11
N ASN A 420 11.73 -25.71 29.74
CA ASN A 420 11.40 -26.07 31.11
C ASN A 420 12.40 -25.53 32.17
N LEU A 421 13.40 -24.73 31.78
CA LEU A 421 14.32 -24.08 32.72
C LEU A 421 13.66 -22.86 33.40
N SER A 422 14.30 -22.33 34.45
CA SER A 422 13.83 -21.09 35.08
C SER A 422 13.89 -19.89 34.12
N PRO A 423 13.11 -18.82 34.35
CA PRO A 423 13.18 -17.58 33.58
C PRO A 423 14.62 -17.06 33.41
N ASP A 424 15.35 -16.88 34.52
CA ASP A 424 16.73 -16.39 34.55
C ASP A 424 17.69 -17.24 33.68
N GLU A 425 17.56 -18.57 33.75
CA GLU A 425 18.39 -19.49 32.97
C GLU A 425 18.04 -19.44 31.47
N ARG A 426 16.75 -19.30 31.13
CA ARG A 426 16.27 -19.11 29.75
C ARG A 426 16.73 -17.78 29.18
N GLN A 427 16.61 -16.68 29.93
CA GLN A 427 17.11 -15.36 29.54
C GLN A 427 18.62 -15.41 29.30
N GLY A 428 19.40 -15.96 30.24
CA GLY A 428 20.84 -16.13 30.08
C GLY A 428 21.23 -17.04 28.90
N ILE A 429 20.39 -17.98 28.45
CA ILE A 429 20.59 -18.73 27.20
C ILE A 429 20.27 -17.86 25.98
N LEU A 430 19.14 -17.14 26.00
CA LEU A 430 18.69 -16.28 24.90
C LEU A 430 19.67 -15.14 24.61
N GLU A 431 20.18 -14.46 25.63
CA GLU A 431 21.20 -13.39 25.50
C GLU A 431 22.52 -13.90 24.91
N ARG A 432 22.95 -15.10 25.32
CA ARG A 432 24.13 -15.75 24.72
C ARG A 432 23.89 -16.15 23.26
N CYS A 433 22.65 -16.45 22.87
CA CYS A 433 22.28 -16.88 21.53
C CYS A 433 21.93 -15.72 20.57
N SER A 434 21.39 -14.60 21.06
CA SER A 434 20.95 -13.45 20.27
C SER A 434 22.08 -12.88 19.41
N LYS A 435 23.30 -12.86 19.97
CA LYS A 435 24.57 -12.49 19.33
C LYS A 435 24.89 -13.30 18.05
N TYR A 436 24.15 -14.36 17.73
CA TYR A 436 24.39 -15.29 16.62
C TYR A 436 23.14 -15.61 15.78
N ALA A 437 22.04 -14.89 15.95
CA ALA A 437 20.83 -15.08 15.14
C ALA A 437 20.95 -14.40 13.76
N LEU A 438 20.38 -15.03 12.72
CA LEU A 438 20.40 -14.52 11.35
C LEU A 438 19.01 -13.98 11.02
N ASN A 439 18.85 -12.66 11.14
CA ASN A 439 17.53 -12.06 11.30
C ASN A 439 16.96 -11.49 9.99
N ASN A 440 15.70 -11.82 9.68
CA ASN A 440 14.95 -11.18 8.59
C ASN A 440 14.69 -9.71 8.90
N HIS A 441 14.94 -8.79 7.94
CA HIS A 441 14.87 -7.34 8.16
C HIS A 441 13.51 -6.79 8.66
N LEU A 442 12.39 -7.42 8.30
CA LEU A 442 11.08 -7.01 8.81
C LEU A 442 10.88 -7.44 10.27
N ARG A 443 11.20 -8.69 10.62
CA ARG A 443 11.19 -9.13 12.02
C ARG A 443 12.25 -8.40 12.85
N LEU A 444 13.39 -8.00 12.27
CA LEU A 444 14.43 -7.24 12.98
C LEU A 444 13.83 -6.01 13.67
N PHE A 445 13.04 -5.19 12.97
CA PHE A 445 12.63 -3.90 13.50
C PHE A 445 11.64 -4.01 14.67
N GLU A 446 10.63 -4.87 14.54
CA GLU A 446 9.64 -5.15 15.60
C GLU A 446 10.26 -5.96 16.75
N THR A 447 11.10 -6.94 16.42
CA THR A 447 11.78 -7.78 17.43
C THR A 447 12.85 -6.98 18.17
N GLN A 448 13.55 -6.04 17.53
CA GLN A 448 14.48 -5.11 18.20
C GLN A 448 13.71 -4.18 19.13
N GLN A 449 12.64 -3.52 18.68
CA GLN A 449 11.86 -2.66 19.59
C GLN A 449 11.26 -3.41 20.78
N LEU A 450 10.82 -4.65 20.57
CA LEU A 450 10.38 -5.50 21.65
C LEU A 450 11.55 -5.94 22.54
N GLN A 451 12.71 -6.33 21.98
CA GLN A 451 13.92 -6.68 22.73
C GLN A 451 14.51 -5.52 23.52
N ASP A 452 14.49 -4.30 22.97
CA ASP A 452 14.94 -3.08 23.63
C ASP A 452 14.04 -2.78 24.84
N LYS A 453 12.71 -2.96 24.70
CA LYS A 453 11.76 -2.85 25.82
C LYS A 453 11.86 -4.00 26.83
N LEU A 454 12.15 -5.21 26.36
CA LEU A 454 12.39 -6.39 27.19
C LEU A 454 13.85 -6.48 27.70
N SER A 455 14.68 -5.46 27.45
CA SER A 455 15.99 -5.33 28.11
C SER A 455 15.86 -4.84 29.55
N ASP A 456 14.72 -4.23 29.88
CA ASP A 456 14.31 -3.97 31.25
C ASP A 456 13.85 -5.28 31.92
N PRO A 457 14.52 -5.72 33.01
CA PRO A 457 14.17 -6.96 33.70
C PRO A 457 12.71 -6.98 34.21
N VAL A 458 12.16 -5.83 34.62
CA VAL A 458 10.78 -5.75 35.12
C VAL A 458 9.78 -6.03 34.00
N LEU A 459 10.00 -5.45 32.82
CA LEU A 459 9.15 -5.71 31.65
C LEU A 459 9.34 -7.14 31.10
N PHE A 460 10.56 -7.68 31.18
CA PHE A 460 10.84 -9.07 30.80
C PHE A 460 10.05 -10.06 31.66
N ASP A 461 10.17 -9.97 32.99
CA ASP A 461 9.48 -10.83 33.95
C ASP A 461 7.94 -10.80 33.73
N ILE A 462 7.37 -9.60 33.62
CA ILE A 462 5.93 -9.38 33.38
C ILE A 462 5.48 -10.04 32.07
N TYR A 463 6.23 -9.83 30.99
CA TYR A 463 5.92 -10.38 29.67
C TYR A 463 6.03 -11.92 29.67
N GLU A 464 6.92 -12.49 30.47
CA GLU A 464 7.04 -13.93 30.62
C GLU A 464 5.88 -14.54 31.43
N SER A 465 5.48 -13.94 32.56
CA SER A 465 4.30 -14.38 33.32
C SER A 465 3.01 -14.32 32.48
N LEU A 466 2.89 -13.34 31.58
CA LEU A 466 1.76 -13.27 30.65
C LEU A 466 1.80 -14.36 29.57
N LYS A 467 2.98 -14.89 29.22
CA LYS A 467 3.13 -16.01 28.27
C LYS A 467 2.81 -17.37 28.87
N THR A 468 3.08 -17.58 30.16
CA THR A 468 2.77 -18.84 30.84
C THR A 468 1.26 -19.01 31.11
N GLY A 469 0.46 -17.98 30.83
CA GLY A 469 -1.00 -18.03 30.97
C GLY A 469 -1.50 -17.95 32.41
N GLN A 470 -0.67 -17.48 33.35
CA GLN A 470 -1.02 -17.24 34.74
C GLN A 470 -1.03 -15.72 35.02
N PRO A 471 -2.18 -15.03 34.83
CA PRO A 471 -2.25 -13.58 35.02
C PRO A 471 -1.98 -13.14 36.47
N GLU A 472 -2.20 -14.01 37.45
CA GLU A 472 -1.96 -13.75 38.87
C GLU A 472 -0.48 -13.47 39.17
N ASP A 473 0.43 -14.22 38.54
CA ASP A 473 1.88 -14.08 38.73
C ASP A 473 2.36 -12.68 38.29
N CYS A 474 1.79 -12.14 37.21
CA CYS A 474 2.05 -10.79 36.73
C CYS A 474 1.69 -9.73 37.80
N PHE A 475 0.52 -9.84 38.42
CA PHE A 475 0.10 -8.91 39.49
C PHE A 475 0.93 -9.06 40.77
N LEU A 476 1.32 -10.27 41.14
CA LEU A 476 2.20 -10.53 42.29
C LEU A 476 3.61 -9.95 42.06
N LEU A 477 4.13 -10.06 40.83
CA LEU A 477 5.42 -9.50 40.45
C LEU A 477 5.37 -7.96 40.42
N LEU A 478 4.32 -7.37 39.83
CA LEU A 478 4.08 -5.92 39.88
C LEU A 478 4.02 -5.39 41.32
N HIS A 479 3.33 -6.08 42.23
CA HIS A 479 3.29 -5.71 43.65
C HIS A 479 4.66 -5.78 44.33
N LYS A 480 5.48 -6.78 43.99
CA LYS A 480 6.86 -6.90 44.48
C LYS A 480 7.71 -5.73 43.99
N GLN A 481 7.65 -5.38 42.70
CA GLN A 481 8.43 -4.27 42.15
C GLN A 481 7.92 -2.89 42.62
N ALA A 482 6.62 -2.74 42.88
CA ALA A 482 6.05 -1.57 43.54
C ALA A 482 6.64 -1.38 44.95
N LYS A 483 6.68 -2.43 45.77
CA LYS A 483 7.31 -2.40 47.11
C LYS A 483 8.81 -2.09 47.07
N ASN A 484 9.50 -2.59 46.04
CA ASN A 484 10.93 -2.29 45.82
C ASN A 484 11.17 -0.86 45.30
N GLY A 485 10.11 -0.10 44.99
CA GLY A 485 10.20 1.26 44.45
C GLY A 485 10.68 1.33 43.00
N GLN A 486 10.70 0.21 42.27
CA GLN A 486 11.22 0.12 40.89
C GLN A 486 10.23 0.63 39.84
N LEU A 487 8.96 0.88 40.20
CA LEU A 487 7.94 1.37 39.28
C LEU A 487 7.87 2.90 39.15
N LYS A 488 8.75 3.65 39.82
CA LYS A 488 8.70 5.13 39.89
C LYS A 488 8.83 5.81 38.52
N ASP A 489 9.64 5.27 37.63
CA ASP A 489 9.91 5.86 36.32
C ASP A 489 8.76 5.59 35.31
N PHE A 490 7.82 4.70 35.66
CA PHE A 490 6.67 4.33 34.83
C PHE A 490 5.45 5.21 35.14
N ALA A 491 5.59 6.53 35.10
CA ALA A 491 4.53 7.49 35.45
C ALA A 491 3.17 7.14 34.81
N CYS A 492 3.13 6.90 33.49
CA CYS A 492 1.90 6.54 32.77
C CYS A 492 1.25 5.23 33.26
N PHE A 493 2.02 4.28 33.80
CA PHE A 493 1.48 3.06 34.40
C PHE A 493 0.88 3.34 35.78
N LEU A 494 1.57 4.14 36.61
CA LEU A 494 1.07 4.60 37.91
C LEU A 494 -0.25 5.37 37.75
N ASP A 495 -0.34 6.26 36.76
CA ASP A 495 -1.57 6.98 36.39
C ASP A 495 -2.74 6.04 36.06
N ILE A 496 -2.49 4.94 35.33
CA ILE A 496 -3.52 3.91 35.04
C ILE A 496 -3.96 3.21 36.33
N CYS A 497 -3.02 2.87 37.23
CA CYS A 497 -3.31 2.28 38.54
C CYS A 497 -4.08 3.24 39.47
N GLU A 498 -3.82 4.55 39.40
CA GLU A 498 -4.58 5.57 40.15
C GLU A 498 -6.03 5.66 39.64
N VAL A 499 -6.25 5.69 38.33
CA VAL A 499 -7.61 5.70 37.75
C VAL A 499 -8.38 4.42 38.09
N LEU A 500 -7.72 3.26 38.09
CA LEU A 500 -8.28 1.99 38.58
C LEU A 500 -8.70 2.09 40.05
N THR A 501 -7.81 2.61 40.91
CA THR A 501 -8.05 2.74 42.35
C THR A 501 -9.21 3.71 42.64
N ASP A 502 -9.24 4.86 41.95
CA ASP A 502 -10.32 5.83 42.09
C ASP A 502 -11.66 5.30 41.54
N ARG A 503 -11.64 4.47 40.49
CA ARG A 503 -12.83 3.77 40.02
C ARG A 503 -13.38 2.82 41.09
N VAL A 504 -12.55 1.93 41.65
CA VAL A 504 -12.94 1.02 42.74
C VAL A 504 -13.56 1.83 43.90
N ARG A 505 -12.86 2.87 44.36
CA ARG A 505 -13.34 3.77 45.42
C ARG A 505 -14.71 4.40 45.13
N ARG A 506 -14.98 4.80 43.88
CA ARG A 506 -16.26 5.39 43.45
C ARG A 506 -17.38 4.38 43.29
N ASP A 507 -17.08 3.13 42.94
CA ASP A 507 -18.08 2.07 42.81
C ASP A 507 -18.55 1.53 44.16
N PHE A 508 -17.64 1.43 45.15
CA PHE A 508 -17.96 1.01 46.52
C PHE A 508 -18.46 2.14 47.44
N SER A 509 -18.46 3.40 46.98
CA SER A 509 -18.97 4.54 47.75
C SER A 509 -20.49 4.65 47.70
N GLU A 510 -21.12 4.89 48.85
CA GLU A 510 -22.56 5.15 48.99
C GLU A 510 -23.04 6.37 48.19
N ASN A 511 -22.18 7.38 48.01
CA ASN A 511 -22.51 8.60 47.27
C ASN A 511 -22.51 8.37 45.75
N LYS A 512 -23.70 8.04 45.22
CA LYS A 512 -23.95 7.83 43.78
C LYS A 512 -23.53 9.00 42.86
N LYS A 513 -23.38 10.23 43.37
CA LYS A 513 -22.93 11.38 42.56
C LYS A 513 -21.44 11.32 42.21
N LEU A 514 -20.62 10.56 42.95
CA LEU A 514 -19.18 10.43 42.69
C LEU A 514 -18.85 9.70 41.38
N LYS A 515 -19.82 9.07 40.71
CA LYS A 515 -19.61 8.45 39.38
C LYS A 515 -19.52 9.44 38.22
N TYR A 516 -19.71 10.75 38.49
CA TYR A 516 -19.64 11.82 37.50
C TYR A 516 -18.45 12.76 37.77
N GLY A 517 -18.03 13.52 36.76
CA GLY A 517 -16.99 14.56 36.92
C GLY A 517 -15.59 14.01 37.20
N ILE A 518 -15.21 12.87 36.61
CA ILE A 518 -13.85 12.33 36.73
C ILE A 518 -12.89 13.21 35.92
N CYS A 519 -11.86 13.73 36.59
CA CYS A 519 -10.71 14.38 35.97
C CYS A 519 -9.61 13.33 35.80
N TYR A 520 -8.99 13.28 34.62
CA TYR A 520 -7.92 12.35 34.29
C TYR A 520 -6.59 13.09 34.16
N SER A 521 -5.49 12.45 34.53
CA SER A 521 -4.14 12.99 34.32
C SER A 521 -3.79 13.05 32.83
N ARG A 522 -2.81 13.90 32.49
CA ARG A 522 -2.47 14.19 31.09
C ARG A 522 -1.88 12.96 30.38
N SER A 523 -0.97 12.26 31.05
CA SER A 523 -0.39 10.97 30.67
C SER A 523 -1.45 9.91 30.37
N TYR A 524 -2.43 9.71 31.25
CA TYR A 524 -3.54 8.77 31.00
C TYR A 524 -4.40 9.18 29.81
N LEU A 525 -4.67 10.48 29.63
CA LEU A 525 -5.38 10.99 28.45
C LEU A 525 -4.59 10.75 27.15
N ASP A 526 -3.28 10.98 27.15
CA ASP A 526 -2.42 10.77 25.98
C ASP A 526 -2.28 9.27 25.64
N PHE A 527 -2.16 8.40 26.66
CA PHE A 527 -2.26 6.95 26.49
C PHE A 527 -3.61 6.53 25.88
N MET A 528 -4.73 7.06 26.38
CA MET A 528 -6.05 6.77 25.85
C MET A 528 -6.27 7.30 24.42
N ILE A 529 -5.64 8.42 24.06
CA ILE A 529 -5.58 8.91 22.67
C ILE A 529 -4.78 7.94 21.80
N ALA A 530 -3.61 7.48 22.25
CA ALA A 530 -2.76 6.54 21.52
C ALA A 530 -3.44 5.17 21.32
N MET A 531 -4.00 4.58 22.37
CA MET A 531 -4.78 3.34 22.32
C MET A 531 -5.94 3.42 21.33
N ARG A 532 -6.64 4.57 21.29
CA ARG A 532 -7.71 4.80 20.31
C ARG A 532 -7.19 5.04 18.89
N GLY A 533 -5.97 5.57 18.73
CA GLY A 533 -5.39 5.97 17.45
C GLY A 533 -4.81 4.82 16.61
N TYR A 534 -4.48 3.67 17.21
CA TYR A 534 -3.58 2.69 16.60
C TYR A 534 -4.28 1.60 15.75
N GLY A 535 -4.65 1.92 14.51
CA GLY A 535 -4.97 0.92 13.47
C GLY A 535 -6.35 0.26 13.51
N GLN A 536 -6.53 -0.78 12.68
CA GLN A 536 -7.83 -1.31 12.21
C GLN A 536 -8.80 -1.74 13.34
N ASN A 537 -8.30 -2.25 14.47
CA ASN A 537 -9.11 -2.76 15.59
C ASN A 537 -9.14 -1.82 16.82
N SER A 538 -8.50 -0.64 16.75
CA SER A 538 -8.27 0.24 17.91
C SER A 538 -9.54 0.66 18.64
N ASN A 539 -10.64 0.92 17.91
CA ASN A 539 -11.89 1.34 18.55
C ASN A 539 -12.53 0.21 19.36
N ARG A 540 -12.46 -1.05 18.90
CA ARG A 540 -12.96 -2.22 19.65
C ARG A 540 -12.06 -2.52 20.85
N GLN A 541 -10.74 -2.40 20.70
CA GLN A 541 -9.80 -2.53 21.81
C GLN A 541 -10.01 -1.43 22.86
N TYR A 542 -10.24 -0.19 22.42
CA TYR A 542 -10.61 0.92 23.29
C TYR A 542 -11.94 0.68 24.00
N GLU A 543 -12.96 0.15 23.31
CA GLU A 543 -14.26 -0.18 23.91
C GLU A 543 -14.16 -1.28 24.98
N ILE A 544 -13.34 -2.32 24.75
CA ILE A 544 -13.05 -3.35 25.76
C ILE A 544 -12.32 -2.71 26.96
N LEU A 545 -11.24 -1.96 26.70
CA LEU A 545 -10.48 -1.29 27.76
C LEU A 545 -11.35 -0.28 28.53
N ALA A 546 -12.30 0.39 27.87
CA ALA A 546 -13.24 1.35 28.45
C ALA A 546 -14.45 0.71 29.16
N ALA A 547 -14.65 -0.60 29.02
CA ALA A 547 -15.59 -1.35 29.84
C ALA A 547 -14.98 -1.71 31.20
N GLU A 548 -13.71 -2.14 31.20
CA GLU A 548 -12.97 -2.50 32.41
C GLU A 548 -12.41 -1.29 33.17
N LEU A 549 -11.86 -0.31 32.45
CA LEU A 549 -11.36 0.95 33.01
C LEU A 549 -12.42 2.04 32.95
N CYS A 550 -12.40 2.97 33.91
CA CYS A 550 -13.05 4.26 33.73
C CYS A 550 -12.30 5.08 32.67
N ALA A 551 -12.58 4.82 31.39
CA ALA A 551 -11.97 5.55 30.29
C ALA A 551 -12.70 6.88 30.02
N PRO A 552 -12.01 7.87 29.41
CA PRO A 552 -12.65 9.07 28.93
C PRO A 552 -13.66 8.77 27.81
N SER A 553 -14.68 9.63 27.65
CA SER A 553 -15.59 9.47 26.51
C SER A 553 -14.86 9.75 25.19
N VAL A 554 -15.21 9.02 24.12
CA VAL A 554 -14.67 9.26 22.76
C VAL A 554 -14.88 10.71 22.30
N ARG A 555 -15.98 11.36 22.72
CA ARG A 555 -16.23 12.80 22.47
C ARG A 555 -15.19 13.69 23.14
N HIS A 556 -14.82 13.39 24.38
CA HIS A 556 -13.78 14.13 25.11
C HIS A 556 -12.41 13.95 24.43
N LEU A 557 -12.00 12.73 24.10
CA LEU A 557 -10.74 12.47 23.39
C LEU A 557 -10.66 13.21 22.05
N ARG A 558 -11.73 13.17 21.24
CA ARG A 558 -11.80 13.95 19.99
C ARG A 558 -11.66 15.45 20.25
N THR A 559 -12.29 15.97 21.31
CA THR A 559 -12.19 17.39 21.67
C THR A 559 -10.76 17.78 22.08
N LEU A 560 -10.04 16.90 22.78
CA LEU A 560 -8.62 17.10 23.12
C LEU A 560 -7.74 17.11 21.86
N VAL A 561 -7.91 16.13 20.97
CA VAL A 561 -7.15 16.05 19.71
C VAL A 561 -7.42 17.25 18.82
N THR A 562 -8.68 17.64 18.62
CA THR A 562 -9.06 18.85 17.84
C THR A 562 -8.57 20.15 18.49
N LYS A 563 -8.29 20.19 19.80
CA LYS A 563 -7.69 21.37 20.45
C LYS A 563 -6.17 21.32 20.55
N SER A 564 -5.52 20.25 20.10
CA SER A 564 -4.06 20.13 20.13
C SER A 564 -3.41 21.07 19.11
N SER A 565 -2.31 21.72 19.50
CA SER A 565 -1.44 22.45 18.58
C SER A 565 -0.79 21.57 17.52
N ASP A 566 -0.73 20.26 17.77
CA ASP A 566 0.02 19.31 16.96
C ASP A 566 -0.89 18.60 15.94
N ALA A 567 -2.21 18.80 16.04
CA ALA A 567 -3.18 18.40 15.04
C ALA A 567 -3.20 19.37 13.84
N LEU A 568 -3.49 18.84 12.64
CA LEU A 568 -3.63 19.63 11.42
C LEU A 568 -4.98 20.37 11.44
N GLN A 569 -4.99 21.60 11.96
CA GLN A 569 -6.21 22.41 12.10
C GLN A 569 -6.72 22.96 10.76
N ASN A 570 -5.79 23.33 9.89
CA ASN A 570 -6.07 23.89 8.58
C ASN A 570 -5.41 22.99 7.52
N PRO A 571 -6.15 22.48 6.51
CA PRO A 571 -5.58 21.59 5.50
C PRO A 571 -4.77 22.29 4.41
N TYR A 572 -4.82 23.63 4.31
CA TYR A 572 -4.12 24.38 3.28
C TYR A 572 -2.59 24.45 3.53
N LEU A 573 -1.83 24.72 2.46
CA LEU A 573 -0.38 24.93 2.54
C LEU A 573 -0.09 26.33 3.12
N ILE A 574 0.04 26.40 4.44
CA ILE A 574 0.25 27.63 5.24
C ILE A 574 1.45 27.49 6.18
N PHE A 575 1.94 28.61 6.70
CA PHE A 575 3.17 28.67 7.50
C PHE A 575 3.05 27.91 8.82
N GLU A 576 1.89 27.99 9.47
CA GLU A 576 1.55 27.31 10.71
C GLU A 576 1.75 25.79 10.61
N ASN A 577 1.45 25.19 9.47
CA ASN A 577 1.63 23.76 9.25
C ASN A 577 3.12 23.37 9.12
N VAL A 578 3.96 24.26 8.61
CA VAL A 578 5.42 24.08 8.55
C VAL A 578 6.06 24.35 9.92
N THR A 579 5.59 25.36 10.68
CA THR A 579 6.05 25.59 12.06
C THR A 579 5.73 24.40 12.98
N ARG A 580 4.59 23.73 12.77
CA ARG A 580 4.23 22.49 13.48
C ARG A 580 5.20 21.35 13.19
N VAL A 581 5.68 21.24 11.95
CA VAL A 581 6.75 20.29 11.57
C VAL A 581 8.08 20.68 12.22
N LYS A 582 8.47 21.97 12.21
CA LYS A 582 9.67 22.47 12.93
C LYS A 582 9.63 22.15 14.42
N ARG A 583 8.50 22.41 15.09
CA ARG A 583 8.29 22.08 16.51
C ARG A 583 8.48 20.59 16.82
N TYR A 584 8.02 19.70 15.95
CA TYR A 584 8.22 18.26 16.11
C TYR A 584 9.70 17.87 15.88
N ILE A 585 10.35 18.44 14.85
CA ILE A 585 11.78 18.24 14.58
C ILE A 585 12.64 18.67 15.79
N ASP A 586 12.30 19.80 16.39
CA ASP A 586 13.00 20.33 17.56
C ASP A 586 12.74 19.50 18.83
N SER A 587 11.53 18.99 19.03
CA SER A 587 11.22 18.14 20.19
C SER A 587 11.94 16.78 20.14
N VAL A 588 12.18 16.23 18.94
CA VAL A 588 13.05 15.06 18.74
C VAL A 588 14.55 15.41 18.63
N LYS A 589 14.93 16.69 18.82
CA LYS A 589 16.30 17.21 18.77
C LYS A 589 17.04 16.89 17.47
N TYR A 590 16.33 16.89 16.35
CA TYR A 590 16.91 16.54 15.05
C TYR A 590 17.33 17.78 14.25
N GLY A 591 18.61 17.85 13.86
CA GLY A 591 19.17 18.92 13.03
C GLY A 591 19.55 18.51 11.60
N GLY A 592 19.22 17.28 11.19
CA GLY A 592 19.60 16.74 9.88
C GLY A 592 18.59 17.01 8.77
N PRO A 593 18.78 16.43 7.56
CA PRO A 593 17.94 16.68 6.39
C PRO A 593 16.49 16.20 6.54
N VAL A 594 15.60 16.89 5.83
CA VAL A 594 14.15 16.66 5.82
C VAL A 594 13.68 16.42 4.38
N PHE A 595 12.82 15.43 4.18
CA PHE A 595 12.31 15.00 2.88
C PHE A 595 10.82 15.33 2.78
N VAL A 596 10.35 15.78 1.61
CA VAL A 596 8.91 15.97 1.34
C VAL A 596 8.48 15.02 0.23
N GLY A 597 7.32 14.40 0.39
CA GLY A 597 6.63 13.65 -0.67
C GLY A 597 5.28 14.27 -0.98
N SER A 598 4.89 14.28 -2.26
CA SER A 598 3.57 14.73 -2.70
C SER A 598 2.90 13.69 -3.59
N ASP A 599 1.60 13.42 -3.35
CA ASP A 599 0.78 12.51 -4.15
C ASP A 599 -0.70 12.93 -4.14
N CYS A 600 -1.48 12.51 -5.15
CA CYS A 600 -2.89 12.79 -5.35
C CYS A 600 -3.79 11.55 -5.11
N THR A 601 -4.22 11.37 -3.86
CA THR A 601 -5.20 10.33 -3.49
C THR A 601 -6.60 10.64 -4.06
N LYS A 602 -7.26 9.65 -4.67
CA LYS A 602 -8.65 9.78 -5.16
C LYS A 602 -9.66 9.78 -4.02
N VAL A 603 -10.60 10.73 -4.05
CA VAL A 603 -11.66 10.86 -3.05
C VAL A 603 -13.05 10.70 -3.66
N ARG A 604 -14.02 10.27 -2.84
CA ARG A 604 -15.43 10.23 -3.28
C ARG A 604 -15.97 11.67 -3.37
N LYS A 605 -16.44 12.05 -4.55
CA LYS A 605 -17.09 13.36 -4.77
C LYS A 605 -18.29 13.50 -3.84
N ARG A 606 -18.21 14.42 -2.89
CA ARG A 606 -19.26 14.71 -1.91
C ARG A 606 -19.07 16.12 -1.39
N LEU A 607 -20.16 16.89 -1.32
CA LEU A 607 -20.18 18.16 -0.60
C LEU A 607 -20.63 17.93 0.84
N ASN A 608 -20.05 18.65 1.79
CA ASN A 608 -20.42 18.62 3.20
C ASN A 608 -20.37 20.03 3.78
N PHE A 609 -21.44 20.48 4.42
CA PHE A 609 -21.43 21.69 5.24
C PHE A 609 -20.62 21.47 6.52
N SER A 610 -19.83 22.47 6.94
CA SER A 610 -18.99 22.42 8.13
C SER A 610 -19.14 23.67 9.00
N ALA A 611 -20.04 23.62 9.98
CA ALA A 611 -20.16 24.65 11.01
C ALA A 611 -18.86 24.85 11.83
N GLN A 612 -17.99 23.84 11.92
CA GLN A 612 -16.70 23.93 12.62
C GLN A 612 -15.60 24.63 11.81
N HIS A 613 -15.84 24.89 10.52
CA HIS A 613 -14.91 25.57 9.64
C HIS A 613 -15.61 26.80 9.04
N GLY A 614 -16.00 27.73 9.92
CA GLY A 614 -16.64 29.00 9.54
C GLY A 614 -17.97 28.87 8.79
N SER A 615 -18.77 27.82 9.02
CA SER A 615 -19.98 27.57 8.23
C SER A 615 -19.75 27.42 6.72
N HIS A 616 -18.64 26.83 6.28
CA HIS A 616 -18.35 26.67 4.84
C HIS A 616 -18.89 25.34 4.25
N ILE A 617 -19.09 25.30 2.93
CA ILE A 617 -19.35 24.05 2.17
C ILE A 617 -18.04 23.47 1.62
N LEU A 618 -17.64 22.33 2.17
CA LEU A 618 -16.41 21.62 1.82
C LEU A 618 -16.63 20.53 0.78
N GLY A 619 -15.55 20.07 0.14
CA GLY A 619 -15.56 19.00 -0.89
C GLY A 619 -15.49 19.49 -2.34
N MET A 620 -15.06 20.73 -2.53
CA MET A 620 -14.87 21.38 -3.83
C MET A 620 -13.47 22.03 -3.92
N THR A 621 -13.19 22.63 -5.08
CA THR A 621 -11.91 23.26 -5.46
C THR A 621 -12.02 24.79 -5.57
N LEU A 622 -13.10 25.37 -5.05
CA LEU A 622 -13.26 26.82 -4.91
C LEU A 622 -12.55 27.31 -3.64
N ASP A 623 -12.19 28.58 -3.60
CA ASP A 623 -11.59 29.22 -2.43
C ASP A 623 -12.58 29.30 -1.25
N LEU A 624 -12.06 29.33 -0.02
CA LEU A 624 -12.88 29.36 1.20
C LEU A 624 -13.86 30.53 1.21
N ALA A 625 -13.38 31.75 0.91
CA ALA A 625 -14.20 32.96 0.89
C ALA A 625 -15.34 32.92 -0.16
N ASP A 626 -15.23 32.07 -1.18
CA ASP A 626 -16.29 31.85 -2.16
C ASP A 626 -17.41 30.96 -1.58
N VAL A 627 -17.15 30.14 -0.55
CA VAL A 627 -18.00 29.01 -0.11
C VAL A 627 -18.46 29.10 1.35
N GLU A 628 -18.30 30.26 1.96
CA GLU A 628 -18.91 30.65 3.23
C GLU A 628 -20.45 30.71 3.10
N VAL A 629 -21.17 30.42 4.18
CA VAL A 629 -22.64 30.33 4.20
C VAL A 629 -23.17 31.21 5.31
N ASP A 630 -23.74 32.36 4.95
CA ASP A 630 -24.40 33.28 5.87
C ASP A 630 -25.90 32.97 6.00
N SER A 631 -26.53 32.55 4.90
CA SER A 631 -27.96 32.24 4.78
C SER A 631 -28.19 30.81 4.26
N VAL A 632 -29.44 30.32 4.31
CA VAL A 632 -29.76 28.96 3.82
C VAL A 632 -29.75 28.94 2.29
N GLU A 633 -30.09 30.06 1.68
CA GLU A 633 -30.16 30.30 0.24
C GLU A 633 -28.78 30.19 -0.42
N ASP A 634 -27.71 30.64 0.25
CA ASP A 634 -26.32 30.52 -0.23
C ASP A 634 -25.91 29.07 -0.46
N ILE A 635 -26.48 28.12 0.29
CA ILE A 635 -26.19 26.69 0.15
C ILE A 635 -26.56 26.21 -1.25
N ASP A 636 -27.76 26.56 -1.72
CA ASP A 636 -28.24 26.17 -3.04
C ASP A 636 -27.45 26.90 -4.15
N GLU A 637 -27.11 28.18 -3.98
CA GLU A 637 -26.25 28.89 -4.95
C GLU A 637 -24.86 28.26 -5.05
N ILE A 638 -24.18 28.02 -3.92
CA ILE A 638 -22.84 27.44 -3.88
C ILE A 638 -22.85 26.04 -4.49
N VAL A 639 -23.86 25.21 -4.18
CA VAL A 639 -24.02 23.87 -4.77
C VAL A 639 -24.25 23.96 -6.28
N GLU A 640 -25.17 24.81 -6.75
CA GLU A 640 -25.46 24.94 -8.18
C GLU A 640 -24.25 25.48 -8.94
N ARG A 641 -23.58 26.51 -8.41
CA ARG A 641 -22.33 27.08 -8.94
C ARG A 641 -21.21 26.04 -8.99
N THR A 642 -21.10 25.16 -8.01
CA THR A 642 -20.13 24.05 -7.99
C THR A 642 -20.40 23.03 -9.10
N VAL A 643 -21.67 22.66 -9.30
CA VAL A 643 -22.08 21.76 -10.39
C VAL A 643 -21.84 22.43 -11.75
N ARG A 644 -22.20 23.71 -11.89
CA ARG A 644 -22.04 24.54 -13.10
C ARG A 644 -20.56 24.69 -13.51
N LYS A 645 -19.69 25.06 -12.56
CA LYS A 645 -18.22 25.14 -12.75
C LYS A 645 -17.54 23.76 -12.81
N LYS A 646 -18.24 22.67 -12.45
CA LYS A 646 -17.70 21.30 -12.26
C LYS A 646 -16.56 21.23 -11.24
N ALA A 647 -16.63 22.07 -10.20
CA ALA A 647 -15.55 22.32 -9.24
C ALA A 647 -15.45 21.28 -8.09
N HIS A 648 -16.16 20.14 -8.16
CA HIS A 648 -16.08 19.09 -7.14
C HIS A 648 -14.66 18.53 -7.01
N ALA A 649 -14.19 18.36 -5.77
CA ALA A 649 -12.96 17.63 -5.51
C ALA A 649 -13.14 16.16 -5.91
N THR A 650 -12.19 15.65 -6.70
CA THR A 650 -12.14 14.24 -7.15
C THR A 650 -10.88 13.55 -6.63
N GLN A 651 -9.87 14.35 -6.29
CA GLN A 651 -8.62 13.97 -5.65
C GLN A 651 -8.31 14.96 -4.51
N VAL A 652 -7.37 14.60 -3.66
CA VAL A 652 -6.73 15.49 -2.70
C VAL A 652 -5.22 15.29 -2.85
N ARG A 653 -4.49 16.38 -3.09
CA ARG A 653 -3.02 16.38 -3.03
C ARG A 653 -2.60 16.41 -1.57
N ALA A 654 -2.00 15.32 -1.11
CA ALA A 654 -1.35 15.26 0.19
C ALA A 654 0.11 15.70 0.01
N ILE A 655 0.56 16.63 0.84
CA ILE A 655 1.96 17.02 0.96
C ILE A 655 2.40 16.55 2.34
N LEU A 656 3.35 15.60 2.39
CA LEU A 656 3.85 14.99 3.61
C LEU A 656 5.35 15.22 3.77
N THR A 657 5.81 15.23 5.00
CA THR A 657 7.22 15.39 5.36
C THR A 657 7.70 14.21 6.17
N ARG A 658 8.91 13.72 5.84
CA ARG A 658 9.56 12.61 6.52
C ARG A 658 10.92 13.07 7.04
N ILE A 659 11.12 12.89 8.34
CA ILE A 659 12.45 12.87 8.97
C ILE A 659 13.06 11.49 8.69
N PRO A 660 14.31 11.32 8.26
CA PRO A 660 14.95 10.02 8.02
C PRO A 660 15.37 9.30 9.33
N LEU A 661 14.63 9.48 10.42
CA LEU A 661 14.84 8.79 11.68
C LEU A 661 13.89 7.59 11.82
N PRO A 662 14.35 6.48 12.43
CA PRO A 662 13.47 5.39 12.86
C PRO A 662 12.42 5.93 13.84
N ASN A 663 11.23 5.31 13.85
CA ASN A 663 10.10 5.60 14.75
C ASN A 663 9.48 7.02 14.70
N CYS A 664 10.07 7.98 13.99
CA CYS A 664 9.33 9.16 13.56
C CYS A 664 8.28 8.75 12.50
N PRO A 665 7.02 9.20 12.61
CA PRO A 665 6.03 9.03 11.55
C PRO A 665 6.18 10.11 10.46
N PRO A 666 5.62 9.90 9.25
CA PRO A 666 5.39 10.99 8.30
C PRO A 666 4.42 12.03 8.86
N LEU A 667 4.71 13.32 8.65
CA LEU A 667 3.86 14.43 9.06
C LEU A 667 3.17 15.05 7.85
N VAL A 668 1.84 15.10 7.84
CA VAL A 668 1.08 15.79 6.78
C VAL A 668 1.23 17.30 6.95
N ILE A 669 1.75 18.02 5.95
CA ILE A 669 1.77 19.50 5.91
C ILE A 669 0.46 20.04 5.33
N ALA A 670 -0.04 19.47 4.23
CA ALA A 670 -1.23 19.97 3.54
C ALA A 670 -2.05 18.84 2.88
N LEU A 671 -3.35 19.10 2.70
CA LEU A 671 -4.34 18.25 2.05
C LEU A 671 -5.19 19.14 1.13
N LEU A 672 -4.69 19.39 -0.08
CA LEU A 672 -5.27 20.36 -1.02
C LEU A 672 -6.33 19.68 -1.91
N PRO A 673 -7.59 20.15 -1.95
CA PRO A 673 -8.62 19.55 -2.81
C PRO A 673 -8.32 19.81 -4.29
N ASN A 674 -8.42 18.76 -5.12
CA ASN A 674 -8.08 18.82 -6.54
C ASN A 674 -9.20 18.19 -7.39
N SER A 675 -9.44 18.73 -8.59
CA SER A 675 -10.40 18.19 -9.56
C SER A 675 -9.80 17.09 -10.45
N GLY A 676 -8.47 16.90 -10.40
CA GLY A 676 -7.68 16.01 -11.28
C GLY A 676 -7.25 16.69 -12.57
N LYS A 677 -7.02 18.01 -12.52
CA LYS A 677 -6.62 18.86 -13.66
C LYS A 677 -5.54 19.89 -13.30
N GLU A 678 -4.90 19.69 -12.16
CA GLU A 678 -3.73 20.45 -11.72
C GLU A 678 -2.60 20.26 -12.75
N ASN A 679 -1.92 21.35 -13.09
CA ASN A 679 -0.84 21.40 -14.05
C ASN A 679 0.52 21.43 -13.33
N ALA A 680 1.61 21.31 -14.11
CA ALA A 680 2.97 21.31 -13.56
C ALA A 680 3.31 22.63 -12.83
N GLU A 681 2.78 23.74 -13.33
CA GLU A 681 2.94 25.09 -12.77
C GLU A 681 2.28 25.24 -11.39
N ASP A 682 1.11 24.61 -11.18
CA ASP A 682 0.40 24.62 -9.90
C ASP A 682 1.21 23.89 -8.81
N ILE A 683 1.72 22.70 -9.16
CA ILE A 683 2.55 21.85 -8.29
C ILE A 683 3.88 22.54 -7.98
N HIS A 684 4.53 23.14 -9.00
CA HIS A 684 5.75 23.93 -8.83
C HIS A 684 5.51 25.13 -7.90
N GLY A 685 4.37 25.82 -8.05
CA GLY A 685 3.95 26.88 -7.12
C GLY A 685 3.77 26.40 -5.68
N HIS A 686 3.26 25.17 -5.47
CA HIS A 686 3.21 24.54 -4.15
C HIS A 686 4.61 24.22 -3.59
N HIS A 687 5.52 23.71 -4.43
CA HIS A 687 6.92 23.45 -4.05
C HIS A 687 7.66 24.73 -3.64
N LEU A 688 7.57 25.80 -4.44
CA LEU A 688 8.16 27.10 -4.13
C LEU A 688 7.60 27.70 -2.83
N LYS A 689 6.27 27.64 -2.64
CA LYS A 689 5.65 28.15 -1.40
C LYS A 689 6.16 27.39 -0.17
N LEU A 690 6.32 26.07 -0.27
CA LEU A 690 6.85 25.26 0.82
C LEU A 690 8.34 25.52 1.07
N GLN A 691 9.16 25.66 0.02
CA GLN A 691 10.58 26.00 0.13
C GLN A 691 10.76 27.36 0.84
N ALA A 692 9.99 28.39 0.47
CA ALA A 692 10.09 29.71 1.09
C ALA A 692 9.72 29.70 2.59
N MET A 693 8.71 28.91 2.98
CA MET A 693 8.33 28.72 4.38
C MET A 693 9.38 27.89 5.15
N ALA A 694 10.03 26.92 4.50
CA ALA A 694 11.13 26.15 5.08
C ALA A 694 12.38 27.00 5.31
N ALA A 695 12.74 27.88 4.38
CA ALA A 695 13.86 28.81 4.48
C ALA A 695 13.72 29.75 5.69
N GLN A 696 12.55 30.37 5.87
CA GLN A 696 12.25 31.22 7.03
C GLN A 696 12.40 30.49 8.38
N LEU A 697 12.17 29.18 8.40
CA LEU A 697 12.28 28.32 9.59
C LEU A 697 13.64 27.62 9.72
N LYS A 698 14.57 27.88 8.80
CA LYS A 698 15.87 27.19 8.68
C LYS A 698 15.73 25.67 8.71
N LEU A 699 14.70 25.17 8.02
CA LEU A 699 14.45 23.75 7.84
C LEU A 699 15.29 23.22 6.67
N PRO A 700 16.21 22.25 6.90
CA PRO A 700 17.03 21.67 5.84
C PRO A 700 16.20 20.73 4.95
N LEU A 701 15.40 21.31 4.07
CA LEU A 701 14.56 20.62 3.10
C LEU A 701 15.40 20.23 1.88
N ILE A 702 15.77 18.94 1.80
CA ILE A 702 16.77 18.46 0.83
C ILE A 702 16.16 17.76 -0.39
N ALA A 703 14.91 17.29 -0.35
CA ALA A 703 14.32 16.62 -1.51
C ALA A 703 12.79 16.69 -1.62
N PHE A 704 12.31 16.67 -2.88
CA PHE A 704 10.91 16.45 -3.25
C PHE A 704 10.72 15.12 -3.98
N ALA A 705 9.99 14.21 -3.36
CA ALA A 705 9.58 12.91 -3.91
C ALA A 705 8.19 12.98 -4.57
N ALA A 706 8.04 12.34 -5.74
CA ALA A 706 6.79 12.25 -6.51
C ALA A 706 6.56 10.84 -7.07
N ASP A 707 5.31 10.49 -7.43
CA ASP A 707 4.91 9.19 -8.01
C ASP A 707 5.61 8.94 -9.37
N GLY A 708 5.84 10.03 -10.13
CA GLY A 708 6.38 9.97 -11.50
C GLY A 708 5.31 10.13 -12.58
N ALA A 709 4.10 10.57 -12.21
CA ALA A 709 3.12 11.04 -13.17
C ALA A 709 3.70 12.18 -14.02
N ALA A 710 3.38 12.23 -15.32
CA ALA A 710 4.00 13.15 -16.27
C ALA A 710 3.90 14.64 -15.89
N VAL A 711 2.84 15.03 -15.17
CA VAL A 711 2.64 16.39 -14.66
C VAL A 711 3.57 16.69 -13.47
N GLU A 712 3.81 15.71 -12.60
CA GLU A 712 4.70 15.84 -11.45
C GLU A 712 6.17 15.82 -11.87
N LEU A 713 6.52 14.98 -12.86
CA LEU A 713 7.85 14.98 -13.47
C LEU A 713 8.15 16.32 -14.16
N ALA A 714 7.16 16.93 -14.81
CA ALA A 714 7.29 18.28 -15.37
C ALA A 714 7.45 19.34 -14.26
N ALA A 715 6.76 19.20 -13.12
CA ALA A 715 6.93 20.09 -11.97
C ALA A 715 8.30 19.93 -11.29
N GLN A 716 8.85 18.72 -11.26
CA GLN A 716 10.23 18.44 -10.84
C GLN A 716 11.23 19.10 -11.78
N TYR A 717 11.08 18.95 -13.10
CA TYR A 717 11.90 19.64 -14.09
C TYR A 717 11.89 21.18 -13.91
N LEU A 718 10.72 21.78 -13.63
CA LEU A 718 10.62 23.21 -13.30
C LEU A 718 11.36 23.56 -12.00
N MET A 719 11.32 22.68 -11.00
CA MET A 719 12.06 22.86 -9.75
C MET A 719 13.59 22.79 -9.98
N ASP A 720 14.06 21.80 -10.74
CA ASP A 720 15.48 21.58 -11.05
C ASP A 720 16.12 22.77 -11.80
N HIS A 721 15.31 23.49 -12.58
CA HIS A 721 15.69 24.70 -13.33
C HIS A 721 15.31 26.02 -12.62
N THR A 722 14.82 25.96 -11.37
CA THR A 722 14.51 27.17 -10.58
C THR A 722 15.79 27.92 -10.22
N GLN A 723 15.77 29.24 -10.35
CA GLN A 723 16.90 30.09 -9.95
C GLN A 723 17.11 30.02 -8.42
N SER A 724 18.35 29.78 -7.99
CA SER A 724 18.76 29.70 -6.59
C SER A 724 19.88 30.68 -6.24
N ASP A 725 20.08 30.96 -4.95
CA ASP A 725 21.07 31.94 -4.48
C ASP A 725 22.51 31.48 -4.72
N GLN A 726 22.73 30.16 -4.61
CA GLN A 726 24.01 29.50 -4.84
C GLN A 726 24.01 28.86 -6.25
N PRO A 727 25.19 28.64 -6.86
CA PRO A 727 25.29 27.89 -8.10
C PRO A 727 24.66 26.49 -7.95
N PRO A 728 23.95 25.99 -8.98
CA PRO A 728 23.27 24.71 -8.90
C PRO A 728 24.27 23.56 -8.76
N LEU A 729 23.90 22.54 -8.00
CA LEU A 729 24.65 21.30 -7.90
C LEU A 729 24.46 20.53 -9.23
N THR A 730 25.56 20.19 -9.89
CA THR A 730 25.56 19.48 -11.17
C THR A 730 26.27 18.13 -11.05
N TYR A 731 25.72 17.11 -11.71
CA TYR A 731 26.34 15.80 -11.85
C TYR A 731 26.30 15.37 -13.32
N ASP A 732 27.48 15.21 -13.90
CA ASP A 732 27.68 14.79 -15.28
C ASP A 732 28.22 13.36 -15.34
N TYR A 733 27.56 12.51 -16.13
CA TYR A 733 28.06 11.19 -16.49
C TYR A 733 28.02 10.99 -18.02
N PRO A 734 29.03 11.53 -18.75
CA PRO A 734 29.02 11.58 -20.21
C PRO A 734 28.90 10.23 -20.91
N LEU A 735 29.36 9.15 -20.28
CA LEU A 735 29.31 7.78 -20.83
C LEU A 735 27.88 7.33 -21.18
N TYR A 736 26.88 7.77 -20.41
CA TYR A 736 25.46 7.51 -20.66
C TYR A 736 24.66 8.78 -21.01
N GLY A 737 25.35 9.91 -21.23
CA GLY A 737 24.70 11.20 -21.51
C GLY A 737 23.80 11.70 -20.38
N ILE A 738 24.08 11.31 -19.13
CA ILE A 738 23.31 11.75 -17.97
C ILE A 738 23.86 13.10 -17.51
N HIS A 739 22.98 14.09 -17.43
CA HIS A 739 23.23 15.38 -16.80
C HIS A 739 22.11 15.61 -15.77
N LEU A 740 22.47 15.78 -14.50
CA LEU A 740 21.53 16.10 -13.43
C LEU A 740 21.90 17.47 -12.85
N GLN A 741 20.87 18.27 -12.55
CA GLN A 741 21.01 19.60 -11.97
C GLN A 741 20.03 19.72 -10.79
N ALA A 742 20.45 20.34 -9.69
CA ALA A 742 19.62 20.65 -8.53
C ALA A 742 19.89 22.09 -8.04
N PRO A 743 18.85 22.91 -7.76
CA PRO A 743 19.03 24.23 -7.17
C PRO A 743 19.57 24.13 -5.73
N VAL A 744 20.34 25.15 -5.32
CA VAL A 744 20.96 25.21 -3.99
C VAL A 744 20.55 26.50 -3.29
N PHE A 745 19.71 26.37 -2.28
CA PHE A 745 19.19 27.50 -1.50
C PHE A 745 20.04 27.72 -0.26
N SER A 746 20.30 28.98 0.08
CA SER A 746 21.19 29.35 1.19
C SER A 746 20.70 28.85 2.57
N ASP A 747 19.40 28.94 2.85
CA ASP A 747 18.81 28.61 4.16
C ASP A 747 18.35 27.14 4.31
N THR A 748 18.10 26.43 3.21
CA THR A 748 17.58 25.04 3.24
C THR A 748 18.55 23.99 2.68
N GLY A 749 19.57 24.41 1.92
CA GLY A 749 20.53 23.53 1.25
C GLY A 749 20.13 23.14 -0.19
N PRO A 750 20.79 22.12 -0.77
CA PRO A 750 20.48 21.59 -2.10
C PRO A 750 19.10 20.91 -2.09
N LEU A 751 18.30 21.12 -3.13
CA LEU A 751 16.98 20.51 -3.27
C LEU A 751 16.94 19.56 -4.47
N ILE A 752 16.85 18.26 -4.18
CA ILE A 752 16.94 17.17 -5.16
C ILE A 752 15.54 16.65 -5.50
N SER A 753 15.19 16.62 -6.79
CA SER A 753 13.99 15.93 -7.28
C SER A 753 14.20 14.41 -7.30
N ILE A 754 13.25 13.66 -6.73
CA ILE A 754 13.29 12.18 -6.62
C ILE A 754 11.97 11.59 -7.13
N THR A 755 12.03 10.52 -7.93
CA THR A 755 10.85 9.76 -8.33
C THR A 755 10.75 8.46 -7.53
N ASP A 756 9.53 7.99 -7.21
CA ASP A 756 9.35 6.73 -6.48
C ASP A 756 9.93 5.52 -7.26
N PRO A 757 10.97 4.84 -6.72
CA PRO A 757 11.58 3.70 -7.39
C PRO A 757 10.60 2.51 -7.51
N SER A 758 9.68 2.32 -6.57
CA SER A 758 8.68 1.24 -6.63
C SER A 758 7.71 1.46 -7.80
N HIS A 759 7.36 2.71 -8.10
CA HIS A 759 6.56 3.06 -9.28
C HIS A 759 7.32 2.86 -10.59
N ALA A 760 8.62 3.15 -10.62
CA ALA A 760 9.48 2.80 -11.76
C ALA A 760 9.53 1.27 -11.99
N VAL A 761 9.70 0.47 -10.92
CA VAL A 761 9.71 -1.00 -10.96
C VAL A 761 8.37 -1.58 -11.43
N LYS A 762 7.25 -1.11 -10.87
CA LYS A 762 5.89 -1.45 -11.34
C LYS A 762 5.71 -1.13 -12.82
N THR A 763 6.15 0.05 -13.25
CA THR A 763 6.05 0.48 -14.66
C THR A 763 6.87 -0.41 -15.58
N ALA A 764 8.13 -0.71 -15.24
CA ALA A 764 9.00 -1.59 -16.01
C ALA A 764 8.39 -2.99 -16.22
N ARG A 765 7.89 -3.64 -15.15
CA ARG A 765 7.14 -4.91 -15.26
C ARG A 765 5.93 -4.75 -16.16
N ASN A 766 5.08 -3.76 -15.87
CA ASN A 766 3.79 -3.57 -16.55
C ASN A 766 3.98 -3.39 -18.07
N GLN A 767 5.02 -2.67 -18.52
CA GLN A 767 5.30 -2.46 -19.95
C GLN A 767 5.52 -3.79 -20.70
N ALA A 768 6.32 -4.72 -20.18
CA ALA A 768 6.54 -6.01 -20.83
C ALA A 768 5.26 -6.87 -20.92
N GLN A 769 4.33 -6.69 -19.99
CA GLN A 769 3.06 -7.43 -19.92
C GLN A 769 1.97 -6.90 -20.87
N TYR A 770 2.10 -5.67 -21.38
CA TYR A 770 1.22 -5.19 -22.45
C TYR A 770 1.62 -5.86 -23.78
N GLY A 771 0.76 -6.71 -24.34
CA GLY A 771 1.05 -7.48 -25.56
C GLY A 771 1.28 -6.69 -26.86
N THR A 772 1.28 -5.35 -26.81
CA THR A 772 1.73 -4.46 -27.91
C THR A 772 3.10 -3.83 -27.68
N HIS A 773 3.72 -4.09 -26.52
CA HIS A 773 5.00 -3.52 -26.08
C HIS A 773 6.07 -4.61 -26.03
N THR A 774 7.31 -4.20 -26.24
CA THR A 774 8.48 -5.07 -26.17
C THR A 774 9.60 -4.21 -25.60
N ALA A 775 10.16 -4.61 -24.46
CA ALA A 775 11.28 -3.90 -23.87
C ALA A 775 12.58 -4.47 -24.47
N SER A 776 13.22 -3.72 -25.35
CA SER A 776 14.52 -4.09 -25.92
C SER A 776 15.62 -3.85 -24.88
N LEU A 777 16.39 -4.89 -24.57
CA LEU A 777 17.46 -4.89 -23.57
C LEU A 777 18.78 -5.27 -24.25
N GLY A 778 19.42 -4.26 -24.86
CA GLY A 778 20.61 -4.47 -25.69
C GLY A 778 20.30 -5.35 -26.90
N ALA A 779 20.91 -6.54 -26.96
CA ALA A 779 20.65 -7.56 -27.99
C ALA A 779 19.40 -8.42 -27.69
N GLY A 780 18.87 -8.37 -26.47
CA GLY A 780 17.71 -9.15 -26.03
C GLY A 780 16.39 -8.38 -26.09
N HIS A 781 15.30 -9.07 -25.79
CA HIS A 781 13.98 -8.46 -25.61
C HIS A 781 13.23 -9.13 -24.46
N LEU A 782 12.42 -8.35 -23.75
CA LEU A 782 11.51 -8.80 -22.72
C LEU A 782 10.07 -8.52 -23.17
N ILE A 783 9.26 -9.59 -23.20
CA ILE A 783 7.83 -9.59 -23.52
C ILE A 783 7.06 -10.44 -22.51
N ASN A 784 5.74 -10.36 -22.51
CA ASN A 784 4.91 -11.17 -21.62
C ASN A 784 5.20 -12.68 -21.72
N GLN A 785 5.51 -13.18 -22.93
CA GLN A 785 5.89 -14.59 -23.10
C GLN A 785 7.16 -14.94 -22.33
N SER A 786 8.16 -14.04 -22.28
CA SER A 786 9.38 -14.24 -21.48
C SER A 786 9.08 -14.42 -19.99
N LEU A 787 8.06 -13.71 -19.47
CA LEU A 787 7.61 -13.84 -18.07
C LEU A 787 6.82 -15.14 -17.83
N VAL A 788 6.00 -15.57 -18.80
CA VAL A 788 5.32 -16.88 -18.78
C VAL A 788 6.34 -18.01 -18.79
N ASP A 789 7.33 -17.93 -19.68
CA ASP A 789 8.41 -18.91 -19.82
C ASP A 789 9.24 -18.97 -18.52
N LEU A 790 9.57 -17.81 -17.91
CA LEU A 790 10.28 -17.76 -16.62
C LEU A 790 9.47 -18.37 -15.48
N TYR A 791 8.15 -18.13 -15.43
CA TYR A 791 7.27 -18.73 -14.43
C TYR A 791 7.23 -20.27 -14.52
N LEU A 792 7.36 -20.83 -15.73
CA LEU A 792 7.46 -22.27 -15.95
C LEU A 792 8.83 -22.88 -15.56
N VAL A 793 9.85 -22.06 -15.27
CA VAL A 793 11.16 -22.54 -14.77
C VAL A 793 11.07 -22.81 -13.27
N GLU A 794 11.39 -24.05 -12.86
CA GLU A 794 11.48 -24.42 -11.45
C GLU A 794 12.47 -23.53 -10.68
N GLY A 795 12.02 -22.98 -9.55
CA GLY A 795 12.83 -22.12 -8.70
C GLY A 795 12.91 -20.65 -9.11
N SER A 796 12.18 -20.22 -10.14
CA SER A 796 12.11 -18.80 -10.56
C SER A 796 11.56 -17.84 -9.50
N GLY A 797 10.81 -18.34 -8.51
CA GLY A 797 10.23 -17.53 -7.44
C GLY A 797 9.02 -16.68 -7.85
N LEU A 798 8.62 -16.70 -9.13
CA LEU A 798 7.37 -16.13 -9.60
C LEU A 798 6.17 -16.99 -9.17
N VAL A 799 5.06 -16.33 -8.82
CA VAL A 799 3.76 -16.99 -8.65
C VAL A 799 2.86 -16.73 -9.87
N ILE A 800 1.83 -17.55 -10.06
CA ILE A 800 0.88 -17.40 -11.18
C ILE A 800 0.29 -15.98 -11.29
N ARG A 801 0.09 -15.30 -10.15
CA ARG A 801 -0.42 -13.92 -10.07
C ARG A 801 0.59 -12.84 -10.46
N ASP A 802 1.86 -13.18 -10.64
CA ASP A 802 2.88 -12.24 -11.14
C ASP A 802 2.83 -12.12 -12.67
N VAL A 803 2.18 -13.06 -13.36
CA VAL A 803 2.09 -13.14 -14.83
C VAL A 803 0.64 -13.17 -15.34
N GLU A 804 -0.25 -13.92 -14.69
CA GLU A 804 -1.68 -13.99 -15.04
C GLU A 804 -2.55 -13.14 -14.12
N ASN A 805 -3.39 -12.28 -14.71
CA ASN A 805 -4.31 -11.40 -13.98
C ASN A 805 -3.61 -10.60 -12.86
N VAL A 806 -2.42 -10.08 -13.19
CA VAL A 806 -1.52 -9.36 -12.29
C VAL A 806 -2.17 -8.13 -11.70
N ASP A 807 -2.06 -7.96 -10.39
CA ASP A 807 -2.33 -6.65 -9.79
C ASP A 807 -1.21 -5.69 -10.19
N LYS A 808 -1.57 -4.73 -11.04
CA LYS A 808 -0.64 -3.73 -11.57
C LYS A 808 -0.12 -2.77 -10.50
N GLN A 809 -0.73 -2.75 -9.32
CA GLN A 809 -0.32 -1.96 -8.16
C GLN A 809 0.49 -2.75 -7.12
N ASP A 810 0.57 -4.09 -7.22
CA ASP A 810 1.39 -4.90 -6.30
C ASP A 810 2.90 -4.69 -6.55
N ASP A 811 3.55 -4.01 -5.62
CA ASP A 811 5.01 -3.81 -5.55
C ASP A 811 5.76 -5.10 -5.25
N GLY A 812 5.15 -6.04 -4.52
CA GLY A 812 5.68 -7.37 -4.24
C GLY A 812 5.85 -8.20 -5.52
N ALA A 813 4.80 -8.31 -6.34
CA ALA A 813 4.89 -8.90 -7.67
C ALA A 813 5.91 -8.18 -8.55
N ALA A 814 5.97 -6.84 -8.50
CA ALA A 814 6.91 -6.07 -9.30
C ALA A 814 8.38 -6.35 -8.93
N ARG A 815 8.67 -6.47 -7.63
CA ARG A 815 9.98 -6.88 -7.10
C ARG A 815 10.32 -8.34 -7.40
N ARG A 816 9.35 -9.27 -7.37
CA ARG A 816 9.57 -10.68 -7.77
C ARG A 816 9.97 -10.79 -9.25
N CYS A 817 9.35 -10.03 -10.15
CA CYS A 817 9.71 -10.01 -11.58
C CYS A 817 11.08 -9.39 -11.92
N GLN A 818 11.80 -8.81 -10.95
CA GLN A 818 13.15 -8.25 -11.15
C GLN A 818 14.28 -9.10 -10.55
N ARG A 819 13.94 -10.09 -9.71
CA ARG A 819 14.92 -10.99 -9.05
C ARG A 819 15.08 -12.28 -9.84
#